data_AF-A0A8H7F8E4-F1
#
_entry.id   AF-A0A8H7F8E4-F1
#
_cell.length_a   1.000
_cell.length_b   1.000
_cell.length_c   1.000
_cell.angle_alpha   90.00
_cell.angle_beta   90.00
_cell.angle_gamma   90.00
#
_symmetry.space_group_name_H-M   'P 1'
#
loop_
_entity.id
_entity.type
_entity.pdbx_description
1 polymer ?
#
loop_
_entity_poly.entity_id
_entity_poly.type
_entity_poly.pdbx_seq_one_letter_code
_entity_poly.pdbx_strand_id
1 'polypeptide(L)'
;MSATDHHRAYRGDFVETPSPGKLDIFEDYRLVVNQQGFIISFKRATTDTRKDVTWDSETVIPRGSFVLPTFCDIHLHAPQYLYQGNGLDLPLMQWLDTYALKAEEQLDSDKTLARRVYRKLGQRLVKNGTGAVLLFGTIGEETNMILAEEMRDVGIRAFVGKLSMDISSQPTYMEASTQESLASAKSFISRCRALDNNRGLVVPVLTPRFVPTCSNELLEGLGKLSKEESVQVQSHLAEAHDEIDWVRRERGMEDIDIFDKYNLLTPQTVQAHCTFLSPTDLSRIHERGTSIAHCPLSNVYFSAEPFRLREAIDRGVKVGLGTDIAGGYSADIMNAMRQAVVVSRMRQGRETMEQAKSAAVKKNLAIDWKESLYLATRGGSISLGLNSGVFKAGAPFDAQMIGICDPETSEGIGALELFGYSKMNEEMIEKWWCNGDDRNRKSVWVQGKSVWDERGNVKIVLVVTTTAVVLGTAYSVVYNTYLDTSDPALTHAPHPLTNTHYFANKSNPLNVFFTKKAWGWTTGLFFFSWVSSPPQTRTARRVLQWLLATTVWISLTMWFFGPSLLDRLIVASGGSCIFHLPSGDYLTLPADACFTKALVSPSSNPELFSELAADLAPLSLDWKALPRLRRGHDVSGHIFLLTLSTLFLADQLRPSLSLPAWPLIHKFALIGNVLLIAIWILASATTAVYFHSPLEKVTGYLLGVTGFLLTQLVPGSSTTLTDEDKKRAHSH
;
A
#
# COMPACT_ATOMS: atom_id res chain seq x y z
N MET A 1 -19.77 30.07 -15.40
CA MET A 1 -19.82 28.61 -15.62
C MET A 1 -18.58 28.04 -14.95
N SER A 2 -18.71 27.57 -13.71
CA SER A 2 -17.56 27.16 -12.89
C SER A 2 -16.96 25.87 -13.43
N ALA A 3 -15.64 25.72 -13.27
CA ALA A 3 -14.96 24.45 -13.46
C ALA A 3 -15.76 23.35 -12.74
N THR A 4 -16.05 22.26 -13.43
CA THR A 4 -16.68 21.09 -12.82
C THR A 4 -15.75 20.56 -11.74
N ASP A 5 -16.06 20.80 -10.47
CA ASP A 5 -15.26 20.32 -9.37
C ASP A 5 -15.36 18.78 -9.29
N HIS A 6 -14.31 18.12 -9.78
CA HIS A 6 -14.14 16.67 -9.71
C HIS A 6 -14.01 16.15 -8.28
N HIS A 7 -15.13 15.86 -7.62
CA HIS A 7 -15.16 15.28 -6.28
C HIS A 7 -15.19 13.74 -6.30
N ARG A 8 -14.69 13.14 -5.23
CA ARG A 8 -14.72 11.68 -5.00
C ARG A 8 -15.55 11.37 -3.76
N ALA A 9 -16.42 10.37 -3.87
CA ALA A 9 -17.23 9.88 -2.75
C ALA A 9 -16.77 8.50 -2.27
N TYR A 10 -16.95 8.24 -0.98
CA TYR A 10 -16.72 6.96 -0.32
C TYR A 10 -17.97 6.61 0.47
N ARG A 11 -18.49 5.38 0.32
CA ARG A 11 -19.73 4.93 0.97
C ARG A 11 -19.52 3.63 1.74
N GLY A 12 -19.91 3.58 3.01
CA GLY A 12 -19.94 2.38 3.83
C GLY A 12 -19.78 2.71 5.31
N ASP A 13 -19.13 1.84 6.07
CA ASP A 13 -18.98 2.00 7.52
C ASP A 13 -17.73 2.81 7.88
N PHE A 14 -17.89 3.77 8.79
CA PHE A 14 -16.80 4.61 9.30
C PHE A 14 -16.74 4.54 10.82
N VAL A 15 -15.55 4.62 11.38
CA VAL A 15 -15.29 4.56 12.83
C VAL A 15 -14.35 5.68 13.22
N GLU A 16 -14.68 6.44 14.26
CA GLU A 16 -13.77 7.43 14.83
C GLU A 16 -13.83 7.48 16.36
N THR A 17 -12.82 8.11 16.96
CA THR A 17 -12.76 8.37 18.40
C THR A 17 -12.67 9.88 18.61
N PRO A 18 -13.80 10.60 18.79
CA PRO A 18 -13.79 12.07 18.81
C PRO A 18 -13.23 12.64 20.12
N SER A 19 -13.24 11.87 21.20
CA SER A 19 -12.74 12.22 22.53
C SER A 19 -12.27 10.95 23.28
N PRO A 20 -11.43 11.07 24.33
CA PRO A 20 -11.01 9.91 25.12
C PRO A 20 -12.20 9.04 25.58
N GLY A 21 -12.10 7.73 25.39
CA GLY A 21 -13.10 6.74 25.82
C GLY A 21 -14.36 6.65 24.95
N LYS A 22 -14.55 7.56 23.98
CA LYS A 22 -15.71 7.58 23.08
C LYS A 22 -15.37 6.96 21.72
N LEU A 23 -16.25 6.10 21.22
CA LEU A 23 -16.19 5.48 19.90
C LEU A 23 -17.50 5.78 19.16
N ASP A 24 -17.43 6.38 17.98
CA ASP A 24 -18.57 6.59 17.09
C ASP A 24 -18.47 5.62 15.90
N ILE A 25 -19.56 4.88 15.64
CA ILE A 25 -19.70 3.95 14.51
C ILE A 25 -20.79 4.48 13.58
N PHE A 26 -20.42 4.81 12.35
CA PHE A 26 -21.29 5.38 11.34
C PHE A 26 -21.64 4.34 10.27
N GLU A 27 -22.78 3.67 10.44
CA GLU A 27 -23.27 2.64 9.52
C GLU A 27 -23.85 3.24 8.23
N ASP A 28 -23.37 2.80 7.07
CA ASP A 28 -23.77 3.26 5.72
C ASP A 28 -23.75 4.80 5.56
N TYR A 29 -22.58 5.40 5.80
CA TYR A 29 -22.34 6.82 5.59
C TYR A 29 -21.67 7.09 4.25
N ARG A 30 -21.84 8.31 3.75
CA ARG A 30 -21.19 8.83 2.56
C ARG A 30 -20.29 10.00 2.93
N LEU A 31 -19.02 9.88 2.59
CA LEU A 31 -17.99 10.89 2.74
C LEU A 31 -17.59 11.40 1.35
N VAL A 32 -17.61 12.72 1.14
CA VAL A 32 -17.23 13.36 -0.13
C VAL A 32 -15.97 14.21 0.09
N VAL A 33 -14.99 14.04 -0.79
CA VAL A 33 -13.68 14.70 -0.76
C VAL A 33 -13.50 15.53 -2.03
N ASN A 34 -13.00 16.76 -1.87
CA ASN A 34 -12.65 17.61 -3.01
C ASN A 34 -11.31 17.22 -3.66
N GLN A 35 -10.93 17.90 -4.75
CA GLN A 35 -9.68 17.63 -5.47
C GLN A 35 -8.43 17.86 -4.60
N GLN A 36 -8.50 18.83 -3.68
CA GLN A 36 -7.44 19.19 -2.74
C GLN A 36 -7.32 18.19 -1.58
N GLY A 37 -8.24 17.23 -1.46
CA GLY A 37 -8.17 16.16 -0.47
C GLY A 37 -8.86 16.46 0.85
N PHE A 38 -9.71 17.48 0.91
CA PHE A 38 -10.48 17.85 2.09
C PHE A 38 -11.90 17.31 2.02
N ILE A 39 -12.40 16.88 3.18
CA ILE A 39 -13.79 16.44 3.34
C ILE A 39 -14.70 17.66 3.19
N ILE A 40 -15.73 17.54 2.34
CA ILE A 40 -16.72 18.60 2.12
C ILE A 40 -18.12 18.18 2.59
N SER A 41 -18.38 16.87 2.70
CA SER A 41 -19.63 16.34 3.23
C SER A 41 -19.39 14.99 3.89
N PHE A 42 -20.04 14.75 5.03
CA PHE A 42 -20.11 13.45 5.70
C PHE A 42 -21.50 13.29 6.30
N LYS A 43 -22.34 12.42 5.69
CA LYS A 43 -23.76 12.25 6.05
C LYS A 43 -24.17 10.79 5.82
N ARG A 44 -25.25 10.33 6.46
CA ARG A 44 -25.84 9.00 6.19
C ARG A 44 -26.22 8.87 4.70
N ALA A 45 -25.90 7.76 4.07
CA ALA A 45 -25.99 7.58 2.62
C ALA A 45 -27.43 7.65 2.06
N THR A 46 -28.44 7.38 2.89
CA THR A 46 -29.88 7.54 2.56
C THR A 46 -30.30 9.00 2.45
N THR A 47 -29.51 9.94 2.97
CA THR A 47 -29.74 11.37 2.79
C THR A 47 -29.41 11.73 1.34
N ASP A 48 -30.30 12.47 0.67
CA ASP A 48 -30.09 12.91 -0.72
C ASP A 48 -29.02 14.01 -0.80
N THR A 49 -27.75 13.59 -0.77
CA THR A 49 -26.59 14.51 -0.81
C THR A 49 -26.27 15.01 -2.22
N ARG A 50 -26.81 14.38 -3.27
CA ARG A 50 -26.52 14.76 -4.66
C ARG A 50 -27.11 16.11 -5.04
N LYS A 51 -28.12 16.59 -4.31
CA LYS A 51 -28.68 17.94 -4.48
C LYS A 51 -27.72 19.03 -4.02
N ASP A 52 -26.90 18.74 -3.00
CA ASP A 52 -26.01 19.72 -2.37
C ASP A 52 -24.58 19.63 -2.92
N VAL A 53 -24.10 18.42 -3.25
CA VAL A 53 -22.73 18.16 -3.69
C VAL A 53 -22.71 17.05 -4.75
N THR A 54 -22.11 17.32 -5.91
CA THR A 54 -21.88 16.34 -6.98
C THR A 54 -20.52 15.66 -6.84
N TRP A 55 -20.38 14.43 -7.33
CA TRP A 55 -19.12 13.69 -7.39
C TRP A 55 -19.06 12.82 -8.65
N ASP A 56 -17.85 12.55 -9.12
CA ASP A 56 -17.63 11.82 -10.38
C ASP A 56 -17.63 10.30 -10.18
N SER A 57 -17.17 9.86 -9.01
CA SER A 57 -17.01 8.45 -8.67
C SER A 57 -17.34 8.21 -7.22
N GLU A 58 -17.91 7.05 -6.94
CA GLU A 58 -18.20 6.57 -5.59
C GLU A 58 -17.47 5.25 -5.36
N THR A 59 -16.61 5.21 -4.34
CA THR A 59 -15.97 3.98 -3.86
C THR A 59 -16.83 3.39 -2.76
N VAL A 60 -17.35 2.18 -2.97
CA VAL A 60 -18.09 1.45 -1.94
C VAL A 60 -17.09 0.67 -1.08
N ILE A 61 -17.14 0.91 0.24
CA ILE A 61 -16.38 0.16 1.24
C ILE A 61 -17.01 -1.24 1.34
N PRO A 62 -16.22 -2.33 1.18
CA PRO A 62 -16.77 -3.68 1.23
C PRO A 62 -17.44 -4.00 2.58
N ARG A 63 -18.46 -4.87 2.54
CA ARG A 63 -19.02 -5.48 3.76
C ARG A 63 -17.90 -6.15 4.57
N GLY A 64 -17.98 -6.10 5.90
CA GLY A 64 -16.91 -6.63 6.74
C GLY A 64 -15.65 -5.76 6.75
N SER A 65 -15.76 -4.51 6.29
CA SER A 65 -14.70 -3.50 6.38
C SER A 65 -15.25 -2.19 6.93
N PHE A 66 -14.38 -1.39 7.53
CA PHE A 66 -14.68 -0.02 7.95
C PHE A 66 -13.50 0.91 7.65
N VAL A 67 -13.77 2.21 7.64
CA VAL A 67 -12.76 3.26 7.49
C VAL A 67 -12.55 3.96 8.83
N LEU A 68 -11.30 4.09 9.27
CA LEU A 68 -10.93 4.91 10.43
C LEU A 68 -9.85 5.94 10.05
N PRO A 69 -9.63 6.99 10.84
CA PRO A 69 -8.50 7.89 10.60
C PRO A 69 -7.15 7.15 10.60
N THR A 70 -6.17 7.65 9.84
CA THR A 70 -4.80 7.12 9.92
C THR A 70 -4.21 7.29 11.32
N PHE A 71 -3.28 6.43 11.68
CA PHE A 71 -2.51 6.61 12.90
C PHE A 71 -1.55 7.80 12.79
N CYS A 72 -1.29 8.42 13.94
CA CYS A 72 -0.27 9.44 14.14
C CYS A 72 0.79 8.86 15.07
N ASP A 73 2.03 8.78 14.58
CA ASP A 73 3.19 8.44 15.39
C ASP A 73 3.93 9.71 15.76
N ILE A 74 3.75 10.18 16.99
CA ILE A 74 4.24 11.50 17.39
C ILE A 74 5.65 11.47 18.01
N HIS A 75 6.37 10.35 17.88
CA HIS A 75 7.80 10.29 18.22
C HIS A 75 8.46 9.01 17.66
N LEU A 76 9.42 9.18 16.73
CA LEU A 76 10.18 8.08 16.10
C LEU A 76 11.58 8.56 15.69
N HIS A 77 12.65 7.79 15.96
CA HIS A 77 13.98 8.07 15.41
C HIS A 77 14.22 7.34 14.08
N ALA A 78 14.20 8.09 12.98
CA ALA A 78 14.34 7.54 11.64
C ALA A 78 15.67 6.81 11.41
N PRO A 79 16.83 7.32 11.88
CA PRO A 79 18.12 6.66 11.67
C PRO A 79 18.21 5.30 12.35
N GLN A 80 17.54 5.17 13.50
CA GLN A 80 17.61 3.99 14.35
C GLN A 80 16.81 2.81 13.79
N TYR A 81 15.98 3.04 12.76
CA TYR A 81 15.37 1.94 11.99
C TYR A 81 16.42 0.99 11.39
N LEU A 82 17.67 1.45 11.20
CA LEU A 82 18.79 0.64 10.72
C LEU A 82 19.06 -0.61 11.59
N TYR A 83 18.84 -0.54 12.91
CA TYR A 83 19.13 -1.63 13.85
C TYR A 83 17.92 -2.03 14.71
N GLN A 84 16.71 -1.63 14.32
CA GLN A 84 15.46 -1.92 15.02
C GLN A 84 15.42 -3.36 15.56
N GLY A 85 15.26 -3.50 16.88
CA GLY A 85 15.18 -4.80 17.58
C GLY A 85 16.49 -5.32 18.18
N ASN A 86 17.58 -4.55 18.14
CA ASN A 86 18.88 -4.95 18.69
C ASN A 86 19.25 -4.17 19.98
N GLY A 87 19.94 -4.86 20.90
CA GLY A 87 20.60 -4.24 22.06
C GLY A 87 19.70 -3.80 23.22
N LEU A 88 18.41 -4.17 23.20
CA LEU A 88 17.42 -3.74 24.21
C LEU A 88 17.63 -4.37 25.60
N ASP A 89 18.59 -5.26 25.75
CA ASP A 89 19.05 -5.82 27.02
C ASP A 89 20.07 -4.91 27.74
N LEU A 90 20.58 -3.87 27.07
CA LEU A 90 21.52 -2.90 27.65
C LEU A 90 20.79 -1.73 28.34
N PRO A 91 21.39 -1.10 29.37
CA PRO A 91 20.92 0.19 29.89
C PRO A 91 20.94 1.31 28.83
N LEU A 92 20.04 2.30 28.96
CA LEU A 92 19.82 3.36 27.95
C LEU A 92 21.12 4.02 27.47
N MET A 93 21.92 4.54 28.40
CA MET A 93 23.16 5.24 28.03
C MET A 93 24.17 4.34 27.30
N GLN A 94 24.28 3.06 27.71
CA GLN A 94 25.16 2.10 27.04
C GLN A 94 24.63 1.70 25.66
N TRP A 95 23.31 1.60 25.52
CA TRP A 95 22.64 1.32 24.26
C TRP A 95 22.83 2.47 23.25
N LEU A 96 22.72 3.73 23.70
CA LEU A 96 22.97 4.91 22.88
C LEU A 96 24.38 4.91 22.29
N ASP A 97 25.41 4.72 23.14
CA ASP A 97 26.81 4.68 22.72
C ASP A 97 27.13 3.48 21.82
N THR A 98 26.52 2.32 22.08
CA THR A 98 26.84 1.09 21.37
C THR A 98 26.18 1.02 20.00
N TYR A 99 24.94 1.50 19.88
CA TYR A 99 24.09 1.34 18.70
C TYR A 99 23.62 2.67 18.09
N ALA A 100 22.97 3.54 18.86
CA ALA A 100 22.25 4.70 18.31
C ALA A 100 23.17 5.69 17.61
N LEU A 101 24.20 6.19 18.31
CA LEU A 101 25.12 7.20 17.76
C LEU A 101 25.89 6.67 16.54
N LYS A 102 26.29 5.40 16.57
CA LYS A 102 26.97 4.74 15.43
C LYS A 102 26.07 4.61 14.21
N ALA A 103 24.81 4.26 14.39
CA ALA A 103 23.85 4.17 13.30
C ALA A 103 23.62 5.55 12.67
N GLU A 104 23.44 6.57 13.49
CA GLU A 104 23.27 7.97 13.06
C GLU A 104 24.50 8.47 12.28
N GLU A 105 25.72 8.27 12.81
CA GLU A 105 27.00 8.59 12.14
C GLU A 105 27.20 7.82 10.82
N GLN A 106 26.78 6.55 10.78
CA GLN A 106 26.87 5.73 9.58
C GLN A 106 25.94 6.25 8.46
N LEU A 107 24.74 6.71 8.79
CA LEU A 107 23.83 7.29 7.79
C LEU A 107 24.32 8.65 7.29
N ASP A 108 24.92 9.47 8.16
CA ASP A 108 25.52 10.74 7.76
C ASP A 108 26.71 10.57 6.81
N SER A 109 27.47 9.48 6.96
CA SER A 109 28.60 9.15 6.08
C SER A 109 28.20 8.43 4.78
N ASP A 110 27.04 7.77 4.72
CA ASP A 110 26.55 7.05 3.53
C ASP A 110 25.12 7.45 3.12
N LYS A 111 25.04 8.42 2.20
CA LYS A 111 23.77 8.90 1.61
C LYS A 111 22.98 7.80 0.89
N THR A 112 23.64 6.76 0.37
CA THR A 112 22.96 5.64 -0.30
C THR A 112 22.28 4.73 0.71
N LEU A 113 22.96 4.46 1.83
CA LEU A 113 22.39 3.73 2.94
C LEU A 113 21.24 4.51 3.59
N ALA A 114 21.42 5.81 3.88
CA ALA A 114 20.38 6.68 4.43
C ALA A 114 19.10 6.62 3.58
N ARG A 115 19.23 6.78 2.26
CA ARG A 115 18.11 6.70 1.32
C ARG A 115 17.42 5.32 1.35
N ARG A 116 18.19 4.24 1.46
CA ARG A 116 17.63 2.88 1.55
C ARG A 116 16.85 2.68 2.85
N VAL A 117 17.39 3.13 3.98
CA VAL A 117 16.78 3.02 5.31
C VAL A 117 15.49 3.83 5.36
N TYR A 118 15.52 5.11 4.99
CA TYR A 118 14.36 5.99 5.05
C TYR A 118 13.25 5.61 4.07
N ARG A 119 13.59 5.12 2.88
CA ARG A 119 12.60 4.54 1.96
C ARG A 119 11.87 3.35 2.58
N LYS A 120 12.62 2.45 3.21
CA LYS A 120 12.05 1.25 3.84
C LYS A 120 11.21 1.60 5.06
N LEU A 121 11.64 2.59 5.84
CA LEU A 121 10.86 3.15 6.94
C LEU A 121 9.53 3.73 6.43
N GLY A 122 9.55 4.62 5.44
CA GLY A 122 8.33 5.22 4.90
C GLY A 122 7.35 4.17 4.34
N GLN A 123 7.85 3.18 3.60
CA GLN A 123 7.05 2.04 3.13
C GLN A 123 6.42 1.27 4.30
N ARG A 124 7.16 1.07 5.39
CA ARG A 124 6.67 0.38 6.59
C ARG A 124 5.61 1.19 7.31
N LEU A 125 5.82 2.49 7.51
CA LEU A 125 4.87 3.39 8.18
C LEU A 125 3.51 3.39 7.47
N VAL A 126 3.51 3.52 6.14
CA VAL A 126 2.27 3.47 5.36
C VAL A 126 1.60 2.10 5.45
N LYS A 127 2.38 1.01 5.33
CA LYS A 127 1.85 -0.35 5.50
C LYS A 127 1.24 -0.56 6.88
N ASN A 128 1.79 0.11 7.91
CA ASN A 128 1.31 0.11 9.29
C ASN A 128 0.19 1.14 9.56
N GLY A 129 -0.29 1.86 8.53
CA GLY A 129 -1.42 2.79 8.66
C GLY A 129 -1.07 4.13 9.29
N THR A 130 0.22 4.43 9.45
CA THR A 130 0.71 5.72 9.93
C THR A 130 0.63 6.75 8.80
N GLY A 131 -0.25 7.72 8.95
CA GLY A 131 -0.46 8.81 7.98
C GLY A 131 0.21 10.12 8.38
N ALA A 132 0.57 10.27 9.66
CA ALA A 132 1.36 11.37 10.19
C ALA A 132 2.46 10.85 11.11
N VAL A 133 3.68 11.38 10.97
CA VAL A 133 4.84 10.98 11.79
C VAL A 133 5.71 12.17 12.18
N LEU A 134 6.16 12.20 13.44
CA LEU A 134 7.14 13.15 13.97
C LEU A 134 8.49 12.45 14.15
N LEU A 135 9.48 12.87 13.35
CA LEU A 135 10.72 12.17 13.11
C LEU A 135 11.91 12.91 13.72
N PHE A 136 12.67 12.21 14.55
CA PHE A 136 14.06 12.52 14.86
C PHE A 136 14.93 12.00 13.71
N GLY A 137 15.74 12.86 13.11
CA GLY A 137 16.74 12.52 12.10
C GLY A 137 18.15 12.42 12.68
N THR A 138 19.16 12.80 11.90
CA THR A 138 20.57 12.87 12.33
C THR A 138 21.02 14.33 12.54
N ILE A 139 22.29 14.56 12.89
CA ILE A 139 22.87 15.93 12.85
C ILE A 139 23.19 16.39 11.42
N GLY A 140 23.36 15.47 10.46
CA GLY A 140 23.67 15.81 9.08
C GLY A 140 22.49 16.40 8.29
N GLU A 141 22.62 17.65 7.85
CA GLU A 141 21.57 18.35 7.07
C GLU A 141 21.19 17.60 5.79
N GLU A 142 22.18 17.11 5.04
CA GLU A 142 21.95 16.36 3.80
C GLU A 142 21.15 15.07 4.03
N THR A 143 21.44 14.36 5.11
CA THR A 143 20.76 13.13 5.51
C THR A 143 19.30 13.41 5.86
N ASN A 144 19.03 14.52 6.56
CA ASN A 144 17.68 14.96 6.87
C ASN A 144 16.89 15.43 5.63
N MET A 145 17.56 16.02 4.63
CA MET A 145 16.92 16.29 3.34
C MET A 145 16.53 15.01 2.61
N ILE A 146 17.38 13.96 2.65
CA ILE A 146 17.02 12.63 2.12
C ILE A 146 15.79 12.08 2.85
N LEU A 147 15.73 12.21 4.17
CA LEU A 147 14.57 11.79 4.96
C LEU A 147 13.30 12.54 4.51
N ALA A 148 13.36 13.85 4.36
CA ALA A 148 12.25 14.67 3.88
C ALA A 148 11.77 14.28 2.47
N GLU A 149 12.69 14.02 1.54
CA GLU A 149 12.40 13.53 0.18
C GLU A 149 11.70 12.17 0.20
N GLU A 150 12.20 11.20 0.97
CA GLU A 150 11.60 9.86 1.01
C GLU A 150 10.21 9.88 1.66
N MET A 151 9.98 10.71 2.68
CA MET A 151 8.65 10.87 3.28
C MET A 151 7.65 11.55 2.32
N ARG A 152 8.12 12.55 1.55
CA ARG A 152 7.34 13.18 0.47
C ARG A 152 6.94 12.15 -0.58
N ASP A 153 7.90 11.33 -1.04
CA ASP A 153 7.68 10.36 -2.11
C ASP A 153 6.68 9.27 -1.72
N VAL A 154 6.72 8.85 -0.45
CA VAL A 154 5.75 7.92 0.14
C VAL A 154 4.38 8.60 0.34
N GLY A 155 4.35 9.91 0.55
CA GLY A 155 3.14 10.73 0.55
C GLY A 155 2.43 10.84 1.90
N ILE A 156 3.16 10.70 3.00
CA ILE A 156 2.62 10.88 4.36
C ILE A 156 2.91 12.28 4.91
N ARG A 157 2.18 12.69 5.96
CA ARG A 157 2.52 13.89 6.71
C ARG A 157 3.76 13.60 7.56
N ALA A 158 4.83 14.34 7.33
CA ALA A 158 6.09 14.13 8.05
C ALA A 158 6.61 15.43 8.63
N PHE A 159 6.85 15.40 9.93
CA PHE A 159 7.49 16.46 10.68
C PHE A 159 8.94 16.02 10.87
N VAL A 160 9.85 16.56 10.05
CA VAL A 160 11.23 16.09 9.96
C VAL A 160 12.13 16.98 10.80
N GLY A 161 12.77 16.40 11.80
CA GLY A 161 13.65 17.09 12.72
C GLY A 161 15.11 16.76 12.50
N LYS A 162 15.89 17.74 12.02
CA LYS A 162 17.35 17.67 12.09
C LYS A 162 17.76 17.79 13.56
N LEU A 163 18.51 16.81 14.07
CA LEU A 163 19.02 16.85 15.44
C LEU A 163 19.98 18.03 15.63
N SER A 164 19.89 18.66 16.79
CA SER A 164 20.86 19.64 17.29
C SER A 164 21.56 19.09 18.52
N MET A 165 22.89 19.00 18.46
CA MET A 165 23.75 18.46 19.52
C MET A 165 25.16 19.07 19.45
N ASP A 166 25.58 19.80 20.49
CA ASP A 166 26.93 20.35 20.64
C ASP A 166 27.71 19.76 21.84
N ILE A 167 27.14 18.73 22.49
CA ILE A 167 27.77 17.91 23.53
C ILE A 167 27.51 16.44 23.18
N SER A 168 28.53 15.58 23.25
CA SER A 168 28.40 14.14 22.96
C SER A 168 29.40 13.30 23.75
N SER A 169 28.99 12.08 24.13
CA SER A 169 29.89 11.03 24.65
C SER A 169 30.82 10.49 23.57
N GLN A 170 30.46 10.64 22.28
CA GLN A 170 31.23 10.25 21.13
C GLN A 170 31.73 11.51 20.40
N PRO A 171 33.00 11.95 20.60
CA PRO A 171 33.50 13.21 20.05
C PRO A 171 33.52 13.28 18.52
N THR A 172 33.45 12.13 17.83
CA THR A 172 33.34 12.08 16.35
C THR A 172 31.94 12.43 15.85
N TYR A 173 30.93 12.41 16.72
CA TYR A 173 29.53 12.63 16.38
C TYR A 173 28.90 13.72 17.25
N MET A 174 29.22 14.97 16.92
CA MET A 174 28.64 16.20 17.46
C MET A 174 28.84 17.35 16.47
N GLU A 175 28.09 18.44 16.63
CA GLU A 175 28.29 19.65 15.84
C GLU A 175 29.46 20.46 16.40
N ALA A 176 30.23 21.14 15.55
CA ALA A 176 31.50 21.75 15.96
C ALA A 176 31.32 22.93 16.95
N SER A 177 30.16 23.58 16.92
CA SER A 177 29.78 24.63 17.86
C SER A 177 28.27 24.86 17.88
N THR A 178 27.79 25.53 18.93
CA THR A 178 26.42 26.05 19.01
C THR A 178 26.03 26.88 17.76
N GLN A 179 26.94 27.73 17.29
CA GLN A 179 26.70 28.62 16.15
C GLN A 179 26.51 27.84 14.85
N GLU A 180 27.33 26.81 14.63
CA GLU A 180 27.17 25.91 13.48
C GLU A 180 25.88 25.09 13.56
N SER A 181 25.51 24.65 14.77
CA SER A 181 24.25 23.93 14.98
C SER A 181 23.04 24.76 14.60
N LEU A 182 22.97 26.00 15.12
CA LEU A 182 21.89 26.94 14.80
C LEU A 182 21.87 27.33 13.33
N ALA A 183 23.04 27.55 12.71
CA ALA A 183 23.15 27.88 11.29
C ALA A 183 22.63 26.73 10.41
N SER A 184 23.01 25.49 10.72
CA SER A 184 22.57 24.33 9.96
C SER A 184 21.09 23.98 10.23
N ALA A 185 20.58 24.18 11.45
CA ALA A 185 19.14 24.07 11.73
C ALA A 185 18.32 25.09 10.90
N LYS A 186 18.78 26.34 10.83
CA LYS A 186 18.17 27.39 9.99
C LYS A 186 18.25 27.07 8.49
N SER A 187 19.39 26.56 8.03
CA SER A 187 19.57 26.09 6.65
C SER A 187 18.59 24.96 6.31
N PHE A 188 18.50 23.96 7.17
CA PHE A 188 17.57 22.84 7.01
C PHE A 188 16.11 23.32 6.95
N ILE A 189 15.68 24.22 7.85
CA ILE A 189 14.32 24.80 7.82
C ILE A 189 14.03 25.43 6.45
N SER A 190 14.95 26.26 5.95
CA SER A 190 14.81 26.94 4.66
C SER A 190 14.70 25.94 3.50
N ARG A 191 15.59 24.95 3.44
CA ARG A 191 15.61 23.94 2.38
C ARG A 191 14.40 23.01 2.43
N CYS A 192 13.99 22.58 3.62
CA CYS A 192 12.81 21.72 3.79
C CYS A 192 11.53 22.45 3.36
N ARG A 193 11.40 23.75 3.66
CA ARG A 193 10.29 24.59 3.16
C ARG A 193 10.31 24.80 1.65
N ALA A 194 11.51 24.89 1.06
CA ALA A 194 11.69 25.03 -0.38
C ALA A 194 11.50 23.72 -1.16
N LEU A 195 11.40 22.57 -0.46
CA LEU A 195 11.09 21.29 -1.09
C LEU A 195 9.74 21.37 -1.79
N ASP A 196 9.67 20.98 -3.07
CA ASP A 196 8.40 20.78 -3.76
C ASP A 196 7.66 19.60 -3.11
N ASN A 197 6.82 19.92 -2.12
CA ASN A 197 6.22 18.96 -1.20
C ASN A 197 4.74 18.69 -1.51
N ASN A 198 4.30 18.98 -2.75
CA ASN A 198 3.02 18.59 -3.34
C ASN A 198 1.88 18.49 -2.31
N ARG A 199 1.54 19.65 -1.69
CA ARG A 199 0.51 19.91 -0.64
C ARG A 199 1.02 20.22 0.78
N GLY A 200 2.30 20.48 1.00
CA GLY A 200 2.77 20.88 2.33
C GLY A 200 2.81 19.75 3.36
N LEU A 201 2.93 18.49 2.91
CA LEU A 201 2.88 17.32 3.80
C LEU A 201 4.15 17.15 4.64
N VAL A 202 5.29 17.65 4.16
CA VAL A 202 6.58 17.55 4.84
C VAL A 202 6.98 18.92 5.36
N VAL A 203 7.24 19.01 6.67
CA VAL A 203 7.59 20.27 7.35
C VAL A 203 8.80 20.08 8.26
N PRO A 204 9.65 21.10 8.44
CA PRO A 204 10.78 21.01 9.36
C PRO A 204 10.33 21.15 10.82
N VAL A 205 11.10 20.58 11.73
CA VAL A 205 10.99 20.71 13.19
C VAL A 205 12.37 21.00 13.77
N LEU A 206 12.43 21.82 14.81
CA LEU A 206 13.63 22.01 15.61
C LEU A 206 13.75 20.90 16.64
N THR A 207 14.89 20.23 16.66
CA THR A 207 15.07 19.03 17.48
C THR A 207 16.34 19.11 18.33
N PRO A 208 16.34 19.88 19.43
CA PRO A 208 17.30 19.60 20.50
C PRO A 208 17.09 18.14 20.92
N ARG A 209 18.13 17.30 20.88
CA ARG A 209 17.93 15.87 21.18
C ARG A 209 17.34 15.70 22.58
N PHE A 210 18.01 16.24 23.57
CA PHE A 210 17.65 16.30 24.99
C PHE A 210 18.69 17.17 25.72
N VAL A 211 18.45 17.53 26.98
CA VAL A 211 19.34 18.45 27.74
C VAL A 211 20.79 17.96 27.84
N PRO A 212 21.09 16.66 28.07
CA PRO A 212 22.47 16.18 28.17
C PRO A 212 23.38 16.43 26.96
N THR A 213 22.83 16.54 25.75
CA THR A 213 23.63 16.75 24.52
C THR A 213 23.55 18.17 23.96
N CYS A 214 22.90 19.09 24.69
CA CYS A 214 22.76 20.47 24.29
C CYS A 214 23.30 21.41 25.37
N SER A 215 24.16 22.34 24.99
CA SER A 215 24.54 23.47 25.83
C SER A 215 23.35 24.38 26.12
N ASN A 216 23.45 25.19 27.17
CA ASN A 216 22.43 26.18 27.49
C ASN A 216 22.28 27.21 26.36
N GLU A 217 23.41 27.59 25.77
CA GLU A 217 23.50 28.52 24.65
C GLU A 217 22.76 27.98 23.42
N LEU A 218 22.88 26.67 23.15
CA LEU A 218 22.17 26.01 22.06
C LEU A 218 20.67 25.93 22.33
N LEU A 219 20.25 25.53 23.54
CA LEU A 219 18.83 25.49 23.90
C LEU A 219 18.17 26.87 23.82
N GLU A 220 18.84 27.91 24.31
CA GLU A 220 18.37 29.29 24.20
C GLU A 220 18.26 29.74 22.73
N GLY A 221 19.27 29.43 21.92
CA GLY A 221 19.29 29.75 20.49
C GLY A 221 18.16 29.06 19.72
N LEU A 222 17.90 27.78 20.00
CA LEU A 222 16.81 27.01 19.38
C LEU A 222 15.44 27.54 19.80
N GLY A 223 15.27 27.95 21.07
CA GLY A 223 14.04 28.59 21.54
C GLY A 223 13.75 29.91 20.83
N LYS A 224 14.78 30.74 20.62
CA LYS A 224 14.66 31.98 19.81
C LYS A 224 14.32 31.65 18.36
N LEU A 225 15.03 30.70 17.75
CA LEU A 225 14.83 30.30 16.35
C LEU A 225 13.43 29.72 16.11
N SER A 226 12.88 28.92 17.04
CA SER A 226 11.52 28.39 16.95
C SER A 226 10.49 29.51 16.82
N LYS A 227 10.64 30.57 17.63
CA LYS A 227 9.75 31.74 17.59
C LYS A 227 9.93 32.56 16.32
N GLU A 228 11.18 32.84 15.93
CA GLU A 228 11.50 33.61 14.72
C GLU A 228 10.98 32.95 13.45
N GLU A 229 11.17 31.63 13.34
CA GLU A 229 10.78 30.88 12.17
C GLU A 229 9.35 30.32 12.27
N SER A 230 8.68 30.37 13.42
CA SER A 230 7.38 29.72 13.66
C SER A 230 7.42 28.22 13.33
N VAL A 231 8.41 27.52 13.90
CA VAL A 231 8.65 26.08 13.69
C VAL A 231 8.44 25.32 15.00
N GLN A 232 7.80 24.15 14.89
CA GLN A 232 7.59 23.25 16.02
C GLN A 232 8.91 22.78 16.65
N VAL A 233 8.83 22.38 17.91
CA VAL A 233 9.94 21.82 18.67
C VAL A 233 9.61 20.40 19.09
N GLN A 234 10.60 19.51 19.03
CA GLN A 234 10.51 18.19 19.66
C GLN A 234 11.78 17.90 20.47
N SER A 235 11.63 17.23 21.61
CA SER A 235 12.75 16.78 22.44
C SER A 235 12.35 15.60 23.34
N HIS A 236 13.28 15.10 24.14
CA HIS A 236 13.00 14.18 25.25
C HIS A 236 12.96 14.99 26.55
N LEU A 237 12.11 14.57 27.49
CA LEU A 237 11.96 15.21 28.79
C LEU A 237 11.72 14.14 29.86
N ALA A 238 12.57 14.11 30.88
CA ALA A 238 12.42 13.28 32.08
C ALA A 238 12.07 11.81 31.76
N GLU A 239 12.83 11.19 30.85
CA GLU A 239 12.61 9.82 30.40
C GLU A 239 13.13 8.81 31.41
N ALA A 240 14.36 9.00 31.88
CA ALA A 240 15.10 8.01 32.65
C ALA A 240 15.69 8.60 33.94
N HIS A 241 15.84 7.78 34.98
CA HIS A 241 16.33 8.25 36.29
C HIS A 241 17.78 8.76 36.20
N ASP A 242 18.62 8.06 35.45
CA ASP A 242 20.01 8.39 35.17
C ASP A 242 20.17 9.68 34.34
N GLU A 243 19.25 9.97 33.42
CA GLU A 243 19.16 11.26 32.73
C GLU A 243 18.87 12.39 33.72
N ILE A 244 17.82 12.25 34.54
CA ILE A 244 17.38 13.29 35.47
C ILE A 244 18.45 13.58 36.53
N ASP A 245 19.08 12.54 37.06
CA ASP A 245 20.20 12.68 38.00
C ASP A 245 21.39 13.40 37.35
N TRP A 246 21.71 13.07 36.10
CA TRP A 246 22.74 13.77 35.34
C TRP A 246 22.39 15.25 35.20
N VAL A 247 21.16 15.58 34.80
CA VAL A 247 20.74 16.98 34.61
C VAL A 247 20.81 17.76 35.93
N ARG A 248 20.31 17.19 37.03
CA ARG A 248 20.41 17.83 38.36
C ARG A 248 21.86 18.06 38.78
N ARG A 249 22.74 17.09 38.57
CA ARG A 249 24.15 17.19 38.95
C ARG A 249 24.92 18.20 38.09
N GLU A 250 24.76 18.14 36.77
CA GLU A 250 25.56 18.94 35.83
C GLU A 250 24.97 20.33 35.57
N ARG A 251 23.66 20.52 35.76
CA ARG A 251 22.97 21.79 35.49
C ARG A 251 22.42 22.48 36.75
N GLY A 252 22.30 21.77 37.87
CA GLY A 252 21.74 22.32 39.11
C GLY A 252 20.26 22.71 39.00
N MET A 253 19.54 22.17 38.01
CA MET A 253 18.13 22.47 37.72
C MET A 253 17.40 21.18 37.36
N GLU A 254 16.07 21.19 37.47
CA GLU A 254 15.25 20.11 36.90
C GLU A 254 15.15 20.26 35.39
N ASP A 255 15.04 19.12 34.70
CA ASP A 255 14.99 19.04 33.24
C ASP A 255 13.85 19.90 32.63
N ILE A 256 12.65 19.84 33.22
CA ILE A 256 11.51 20.66 32.82
C ILE A 256 11.76 22.16 32.98
N ASP A 257 12.51 22.58 34.01
CA ASP A 257 12.79 24.00 34.26
C ASP A 257 13.75 24.58 33.24
N ILE A 258 14.66 23.76 32.71
CA ILE A 258 15.59 24.15 31.65
C ILE A 258 14.81 24.43 30.36
N PHE A 259 13.93 23.52 29.94
CA PHE A 259 13.10 23.73 28.75
C PHE A 259 12.15 24.92 28.91
N ASP A 260 11.53 25.11 30.08
CA ASP A 260 10.64 26.25 30.35
C ASP A 260 11.41 27.58 30.28
N LYS A 261 12.59 27.64 30.91
CA LYS A 261 13.47 28.83 30.92
C LYS A 261 13.85 29.30 29.51
N TYR A 262 14.10 28.36 28.59
CA TYR A 262 14.50 28.68 27.22
C TYR A 262 13.34 28.74 26.22
N ASN A 263 12.09 28.82 26.69
CA ASN A 263 10.88 28.90 25.87
C ASN A 263 10.71 27.71 24.91
N LEU A 264 11.14 26.53 25.33
CA LEU A 264 10.98 25.29 24.58
C LEU A 264 9.76 24.48 25.04
N LEU A 265 8.99 24.95 26.03
CA LEU A 265 7.67 24.42 26.39
C LEU A 265 6.58 25.36 25.86
N THR A 266 5.98 25.01 24.72
CA THR A 266 5.03 25.86 24.01
C THR A 266 3.88 25.04 23.41
N PRO A 267 2.80 25.68 22.89
CA PRO A 267 1.77 24.97 22.14
C PRO A 267 2.24 24.22 20.90
N GLN A 268 3.45 24.55 20.40
CA GLN A 268 4.11 23.94 19.24
C GLN A 268 5.21 22.94 19.63
N THR A 269 5.30 22.58 20.92
CA THR A 269 6.28 21.60 21.42
C THR A 269 5.64 20.22 21.62
N VAL A 270 6.36 19.17 21.22
CA VAL A 270 6.10 17.78 21.64
C VAL A 270 7.28 17.27 22.48
N GLN A 271 7.02 16.81 23.69
CA GLN A 271 8.03 16.22 24.58
C GLN A 271 7.80 14.71 24.70
N ALA A 272 8.83 13.91 24.44
CA ALA A 272 8.75 12.46 24.53
C ALA A 272 8.91 11.96 25.98
N HIS A 273 8.29 10.81 26.26
CA HIS A 273 8.35 10.06 27.51
C HIS A 273 7.67 10.75 28.70
N CYS A 274 8.28 11.80 29.26
CA CYS A 274 7.78 12.52 30.43
C CYS A 274 7.49 11.61 31.63
N THR A 275 8.16 10.46 31.72
CA THR A 275 7.85 9.36 32.63
C THR A 275 7.89 9.82 34.09
N PHE A 276 8.93 10.57 34.44
CA PHE A 276 9.21 11.00 35.81
C PHE A 276 8.61 12.37 36.16
N LEU A 277 7.79 12.96 35.28
CA LEU A 277 7.10 14.20 35.62
C LEU A 277 6.11 13.98 36.76
N SER A 278 6.15 14.89 37.73
CA SER A 278 5.21 14.89 38.85
C SER A 278 3.82 15.35 38.41
N PRO A 279 2.77 15.11 39.22
CA PRO A 279 1.44 15.65 38.92
C PRO A 279 1.38 17.18 38.81
N THR A 280 2.29 17.90 39.47
CA THR A 280 2.45 19.36 39.33
C THR A 280 3.11 19.74 38.02
N ASP A 281 4.11 18.97 37.56
CA ASP A 281 4.74 19.18 36.27
C ASP A 281 3.78 18.93 35.11
N LEU A 282 2.91 17.91 35.22
CA LEU A 282 1.86 17.67 34.22
C LEU A 282 0.89 18.86 34.11
N SER A 283 0.59 19.55 35.22
CA SER A 283 -0.21 20.78 35.18
C SER A 283 0.54 21.90 34.45
N ARG A 284 1.85 22.05 34.68
CA ARG A 284 2.69 23.01 33.94
C ARG A 284 2.72 22.72 32.44
N ILE A 285 2.85 21.45 32.06
CA ILE A 285 2.79 21.01 30.65
C ILE A 285 1.44 21.42 30.01
N HIS A 286 0.33 21.19 30.71
CA HIS A 286 -1.00 21.62 30.25
C HIS A 286 -1.08 23.15 30.10
N GLU A 287 -0.65 23.92 31.10
CA GLU A 287 -0.65 25.39 31.08
C GLU A 287 0.18 25.98 29.93
N ARG A 288 1.31 25.36 29.58
CA ARG A 288 2.14 25.74 28.43
C ARG A 288 1.56 25.28 27.10
N GLY A 289 0.57 24.39 27.12
CA GLY A 289 0.01 23.77 25.92
C GLY A 289 0.97 22.79 25.24
N THR A 290 2.03 22.35 25.90
CA THR A 290 2.97 21.35 25.37
C THR A 290 2.27 19.99 25.23
N SER A 291 2.54 19.28 24.15
CA SER A 291 2.06 17.91 23.94
C SER A 291 3.05 16.89 24.48
N ILE A 292 2.57 15.72 24.92
CA ILE A 292 3.42 14.59 25.34
C ILE A 292 3.29 13.44 24.33
N ALA A 293 4.43 12.91 23.87
CA ALA A 293 4.52 11.63 23.18
C ALA A 293 4.73 10.50 24.19
N HIS A 294 3.69 9.71 24.42
CA HIS A 294 3.78 8.53 25.27
C HIS A 294 4.36 7.35 24.46
N CYS A 295 5.53 6.87 24.87
CA CYS A 295 6.30 5.82 24.19
C CYS A 295 6.34 4.53 25.04
N PRO A 296 5.20 3.85 25.25
CA PRO A 296 5.05 2.83 26.29
C PRO A 296 6.02 1.65 26.16
N LEU A 297 6.30 1.19 24.94
CA LEU A 297 7.20 0.06 24.74
C LEU A 297 8.64 0.43 25.11
N SER A 298 9.12 1.60 24.68
CA SER A 298 10.45 2.10 25.02
C SER A 298 10.58 2.35 26.53
N ASN A 299 9.56 2.96 27.15
CA ASN A 299 9.56 3.21 28.59
C ASN A 299 9.71 1.92 29.43
N VAL A 300 9.14 0.79 28.96
CA VAL A 300 9.30 -0.50 29.63
C VAL A 300 10.76 -0.97 29.63
N TYR A 301 11.52 -0.69 28.58
CA TYR A 301 12.94 -1.05 28.50
C TYR A 301 13.83 -0.07 29.27
N PHE A 302 13.56 1.23 29.19
CA PHE A 302 14.55 2.25 29.57
C PHE A 302 14.15 3.16 30.74
N SER A 303 12.85 3.36 31.01
CA SER A 303 12.41 4.38 31.96
C SER A 303 12.25 3.89 33.40
N ALA A 304 12.37 2.59 33.69
CA ALA A 304 12.18 1.96 35.01
C ALA A 304 10.79 2.14 35.68
N GLU A 305 10.03 3.17 35.31
CA GLU A 305 8.66 3.44 35.74
C GLU A 305 7.71 3.61 34.53
N PRO A 306 6.42 3.33 34.71
CA PRO A 306 5.41 3.66 33.71
C PRO A 306 5.02 5.14 33.73
N PHE A 307 4.89 5.76 32.55
CA PHE A 307 4.33 7.11 32.43
C PHE A 307 2.93 7.22 33.06
N ARG A 308 2.66 8.35 33.73
CA ARG A 308 1.40 8.66 34.44
C ARG A 308 0.28 9.09 33.49
N LEU A 309 -0.03 8.24 32.52
CA LEU A 309 -0.92 8.56 31.39
C LEU A 309 -2.31 9.05 31.82
N ARG A 310 -2.97 8.34 32.74
CA ARG A 310 -4.29 8.73 33.25
C ARG A 310 -4.26 10.14 33.84
N GLU A 311 -3.27 10.43 34.68
CA GLU A 311 -3.16 11.73 35.33
C GLU A 311 -2.91 12.87 34.35
N ALA A 312 -2.19 12.61 33.26
CA ALA A 312 -1.98 13.56 32.18
C ALA A 312 -3.29 13.83 31.43
N ILE A 313 -4.04 12.77 31.07
CA ILE A 313 -5.35 12.88 30.41
C ILE A 313 -6.35 13.64 31.29
N ASP A 314 -6.44 13.30 32.58
CA ASP A 314 -7.35 13.95 33.54
C ASP A 314 -7.07 15.45 33.70
N ARG A 315 -5.82 15.88 33.46
CA ARG A 315 -5.39 17.29 33.49
C ARG A 315 -5.58 18.02 32.16
N GLY A 316 -6.06 17.34 31.12
CA GLY A 316 -6.20 17.92 29.79
C GLY A 316 -4.87 18.14 29.07
N VAL A 317 -3.79 17.44 29.45
CA VAL A 317 -2.56 17.43 28.66
C VAL A 317 -2.86 16.80 27.30
N LYS A 318 -2.37 17.41 26.21
CA LYS A 318 -2.43 16.79 24.88
C LYS A 318 -1.46 15.61 24.86
N VAL A 319 -1.98 14.41 24.67
CA VAL A 319 -1.16 13.19 24.60
C VAL A 319 -1.42 12.47 23.29
N GLY A 320 -0.35 12.01 22.65
CA GLY A 320 -0.41 11.04 21.55
C GLY A 320 0.57 9.88 21.82
N LEU A 321 0.62 8.92 20.90
CA LEU A 321 1.51 7.76 21.01
C LEU A 321 2.76 7.93 20.13
N GLY A 322 3.90 7.50 20.66
CA GLY A 322 5.16 7.36 19.92
C GLY A 322 5.57 5.89 19.84
N THR A 323 6.14 5.47 18.71
CA THR A 323 6.79 4.15 18.62
C THR A 323 8.18 4.16 19.26
N ASP A 324 8.85 5.30 19.19
CA ASP A 324 10.22 5.51 19.65
C ASP A 324 11.20 4.45 19.14
N ILE A 325 11.17 4.17 17.83
CA ILE A 325 12.20 3.30 17.25
C ILE A 325 13.56 3.96 17.46
N ALA A 326 14.60 3.27 17.94
CA ALA A 326 14.65 1.84 18.17
C ALA A 326 14.45 1.40 19.63
N GLY A 327 14.26 2.33 20.57
CA GLY A 327 14.00 2.01 21.97
C GLY A 327 12.74 1.15 22.13
N GLY A 328 11.69 1.46 21.37
CA GLY A 328 10.62 0.54 21.01
C GLY A 328 10.95 -0.23 19.72
N TYR A 329 10.95 -1.56 19.79
CA TYR A 329 11.27 -2.40 18.61
C TYR A 329 10.18 -2.45 17.53
N SER A 330 9.00 -1.86 17.75
CA SER A 330 7.84 -1.97 16.83
C SER A 330 7.56 -0.65 16.11
N ALA A 331 7.51 -0.68 14.78
CA ALA A 331 7.10 0.45 13.93
C ALA A 331 5.57 0.62 13.79
N ASP A 332 4.79 -0.15 14.52
CA ASP A 332 3.33 -0.18 14.42
C ASP A 332 2.68 0.47 15.64
N ILE A 333 1.91 1.54 15.41
CA ILE A 333 1.14 2.22 16.45
C ILE A 333 0.08 1.29 17.08
N MET A 334 -0.35 0.22 16.39
CA MET A 334 -1.18 -0.81 17.04
C MET A 334 -0.47 -1.47 18.22
N ASN A 335 0.85 -1.66 18.13
CA ASN A 335 1.63 -2.14 19.27
C ASN A 335 1.65 -1.08 20.38
N ALA A 336 1.95 0.19 20.06
CA ALA A 336 1.97 1.28 21.04
C ALA A 336 0.63 1.43 21.79
N MET A 337 -0.51 1.31 21.09
CA MET A 337 -1.85 1.30 21.70
C MET A 337 -1.98 0.20 22.74
N ARG A 338 -1.63 -1.04 22.37
CA ARG A 338 -1.73 -2.21 23.24
C ARG A 338 -0.80 -2.08 24.45
N GLN A 339 0.43 -1.61 24.23
CA GLN A 339 1.39 -1.40 25.31
C GLN A 339 0.95 -0.29 26.28
N ALA A 340 0.35 0.80 25.79
CA ALA A 340 -0.20 1.85 26.66
C ALA A 340 -1.28 1.28 27.60
N VAL A 341 -2.19 0.44 27.08
CA VAL A 341 -3.20 -0.24 27.90
C VAL A 341 -2.55 -1.20 28.90
N VAL A 342 -1.65 -2.08 28.45
CA VAL A 342 -0.96 -3.05 29.31
C VAL A 342 -0.21 -2.37 30.46
N VAL A 343 0.57 -1.34 30.15
CA VAL A 343 1.35 -0.58 31.13
C VAL A 343 0.44 0.12 32.14
N SER A 344 -0.65 0.75 31.69
CA SER A 344 -1.62 1.39 32.60
C SER A 344 -2.30 0.38 33.53
N ARG A 345 -2.57 -0.84 33.04
CA ARG A 345 -3.18 -1.93 33.83
C ARG A 345 -2.21 -2.49 34.87
N MET A 346 -0.94 -2.66 34.52
CA MET A 346 0.10 -3.05 35.49
C MET A 346 0.24 -2.03 36.61
N ARG A 347 0.21 -0.74 36.25
CA ARG A 347 0.25 0.37 37.21
C ARG A 347 -0.99 0.37 38.12
N GLN A 348 -2.19 0.18 37.56
CA GLN A 348 -3.41 0.00 38.35
C GLN A 348 -3.31 -1.20 39.31
N GLY A 349 -2.73 -2.31 38.87
CA GLY A 349 -2.53 -3.50 39.71
C GLY A 349 -1.66 -3.20 40.93
N ARG A 350 -0.52 -2.52 40.73
CA ARG A 350 0.36 -2.08 41.82
C ARG A 350 -0.36 -1.16 42.80
N GLU A 351 -1.05 -0.14 42.29
CA GLU A 351 -1.83 0.79 43.10
C GLU A 351 -2.90 0.06 43.93
N THR A 352 -3.59 -0.92 43.34
CA THR A 352 -4.60 -1.73 44.04
C THR A 352 -3.98 -2.52 45.21
N MET A 353 -2.77 -3.04 45.03
CA MET A 353 -2.04 -3.77 46.07
C MET A 353 -1.50 -2.86 47.19
N GLU A 354 -1.09 -1.62 46.85
CA GLU A 354 -0.65 -0.61 47.83
C GLU A 354 -1.84 -0.03 48.62
N GLN A 355 -2.96 0.22 47.95
CA GLN A 355 -4.23 0.61 48.58
C GLN A 355 -4.83 -0.52 49.43
N ALA A 356 -4.65 -1.80 49.09
CA ALA A 356 -5.07 -2.87 50.00
C ALA A 356 -4.36 -2.80 51.38
N LYS A 357 -3.23 -2.08 51.48
CA LYS A 357 -2.47 -1.85 52.71
C LYS A 357 -2.81 -0.51 53.41
N SER A 358 -3.62 0.37 52.80
CA SER A 358 -3.95 1.69 53.36
C SER A 358 -5.36 2.16 52.99
N ALA A 359 -6.06 2.91 53.85
CA ALA A 359 -7.43 3.40 53.59
C ALA A 359 -7.51 4.55 52.55
N ALA A 360 -6.63 4.57 51.55
CA ALA A 360 -6.53 5.62 50.55
C ALA A 360 -7.65 5.56 49.49
N VAL A 361 -7.91 6.69 48.85
CA VAL A 361 -8.96 6.89 47.83
C VAL A 361 -8.69 6.04 46.59
N LYS A 362 -9.69 5.26 46.15
CA LYS A 362 -9.64 4.46 44.92
C LYS A 362 -9.60 5.36 43.68
N LYS A 363 -8.42 5.57 43.10
CA LYS A 363 -8.26 6.18 41.77
C LYS A 363 -8.08 5.10 40.70
N ASN A 364 -8.85 5.17 39.61
CA ASN A 364 -8.64 4.30 38.44
C ASN A 364 -7.56 4.91 37.53
N LEU A 365 -6.39 4.28 37.48
CA LEU A 365 -5.22 4.64 36.68
C LEU A 365 -5.18 3.95 35.31
N ALA A 366 -6.00 2.93 35.10
CA ALA A 366 -6.04 2.20 33.83
C ALA A 366 -6.70 3.05 32.74
N ILE A 367 -6.20 2.91 31.51
CA ILE A 367 -6.90 3.32 30.30
C ILE A 367 -7.51 2.10 29.59
N ASP A 368 -8.50 2.35 28.72
CA ASP A 368 -9.08 1.32 27.86
C ASP A 368 -8.59 1.40 26.39
N TRP A 369 -9.05 0.47 25.57
CA TRP A 369 -8.66 0.40 24.16
C TRP A 369 -9.19 1.58 23.34
N LYS A 370 -10.34 2.17 23.69
CA LYS A 370 -10.92 3.34 23.01
C LYS A 370 -10.11 4.59 23.29
N GLU A 371 -9.68 4.79 24.53
CA GLU A 371 -8.74 5.83 24.91
C GLU A 371 -7.42 5.66 24.15
N SER A 372 -6.87 4.45 24.07
CA SER A 372 -5.64 4.21 23.30
C SER A 372 -5.81 4.50 21.80
N LEU A 373 -6.97 4.17 21.22
CA LEU A 373 -7.29 4.45 19.82
C LEU A 373 -7.48 5.95 19.56
N TYR A 374 -8.04 6.69 20.52
CA TYR A 374 -8.06 8.15 20.51
C TYR A 374 -6.63 8.71 20.46
N LEU A 375 -5.74 8.28 21.37
CA LEU A 375 -4.36 8.75 21.42
C LEU A 375 -3.60 8.45 20.11
N ALA A 376 -3.86 7.29 19.49
CA ALA A 376 -3.29 6.88 18.21
C ALA A 376 -3.79 7.66 16.99
N THR A 377 -4.97 8.30 17.09
CA THR A 377 -5.63 8.98 15.96
C THR A 377 -5.85 10.46 16.27
N ARG A 378 -7.01 10.84 16.80
CA ARG A 378 -7.38 12.23 17.06
C ARG A 378 -6.47 12.92 18.08
N GLY A 379 -6.09 12.23 19.15
CA GLY A 379 -5.16 12.72 20.17
C GLY A 379 -3.79 13.05 19.59
N GLY A 380 -3.19 12.11 18.84
CA GLY A 380 -1.93 12.34 18.12
C GLY A 380 -2.03 13.46 17.08
N SER A 381 -3.13 13.53 16.33
CA SER A 381 -3.39 14.62 15.37
C SER A 381 -3.40 15.99 16.06
N ILE A 382 -4.13 16.12 17.18
CA ILE A 382 -4.17 17.35 17.99
C ILE A 382 -2.77 17.68 18.54
N SER A 383 -2.03 16.67 19.00
CA SER A 383 -0.67 16.85 19.54
C SER A 383 0.30 17.42 18.51
N LEU A 384 0.12 17.09 17.22
CA LEU A 384 0.88 17.63 16.08
C LEU A 384 0.32 18.95 15.53
N GLY A 385 -0.78 19.47 16.08
CA GLY A 385 -1.43 20.68 15.57
C GLY A 385 -2.19 20.48 14.24
N LEU A 386 -2.58 19.24 13.92
CA LEU A 386 -3.32 18.90 12.71
C LEU A 386 -4.84 18.98 12.96
N ASN A 387 -5.59 19.25 11.88
CA ASN A 387 -7.07 19.18 11.87
C ASN A 387 -7.60 17.82 11.37
N SER A 388 -6.80 16.76 11.46
CA SER A 388 -7.15 15.41 11.00
C SER A 388 -7.68 14.54 12.16
N GLY A 389 -7.79 13.21 11.97
CA GLY A 389 -8.28 12.33 13.03
C GLY A 389 -9.80 12.33 13.24
N VAL A 390 -10.58 12.95 12.35
CA VAL A 390 -12.04 13.10 12.44
C VAL A 390 -12.66 13.19 11.05
N PHE A 391 -13.87 12.67 10.87
CA PHE A 391 -14.65 12.76 9.63
C PHE A 391 -15.60 13.96 9.66
N LYS A 392 -15.06 15.15 9.45
CA LYS A 392 -15.83 16.41 9.42
C LYS A 392 -15.45 17.27 8.22
N ALA A 393 -16.41 18.03 7.69
CA ALA A 393 -16.14 19.02 6.65
C ALA A 393 -14.99 19.98 7.06
N GLY A 394 -14.06 20.21 6.14
CA GLY A 394 -12.84 20.98 6.34
C GLY A 394 -11.63 20.17 6.86
N ALA A 395 -11.83 18.97 7.39
CA ALA A 395 -10.72 18.09 7.76
C ALA A 395 -10.12 17.43 6.49
N PRO A 396 -8.80 17.17 6.44
CA PRO A 396 -8.22 16.38 5.37
C PRO A 396 -8.69 14.92 5.46
N PHE A 397 -8.87 14.25 4.32
CA PHE A 397 -9.18 12.82 4.28
C PHE A 397 -7.91 11.99 4.50
N ASP A 398 -7.48 11.94 5.76
CA ASP A 398 -6.40 11.09 6.26
C ASP A 398 -7.03 9.85 6.92
N ALA A 399 -7.16 8.77 6.14
CA ALA A 399 -7.93 7.59 6.54
C ALA A 399 -7.26 6.28 6.13
N GLN A 400 -7.64 5.19 6.79
CA GLN A 400 -7.26 3.82 6.45
C GLN A 400 -8.50 2.93 6.44
N MET A 401 -8.56 1.99 5.50
CA MET A 401 -9.61 0.98 5.42
C MET A 401 -9.12 -0.32 6.07
N ILE A 402 -9.92 -0.84 6.99
CA ILE A 402 -9.67 -2.07 7.73
C ILE A 402 -10.72 -3.10 7.32
N GLY A 403 -10.28 -4.24 6.80
CA GLY A 403 -11.10 -5.43 6.59
C GLY A 403 -10.96 -6.36 7.79
N ILE A 404 -12.09 -6.70 8.41
CA ILE A 404 -12.15 -7.62 9.55
C ILE A 404 -12.60 -9.02 9.15
N CYS A 405 -13.34 -9.16 8.06
CA CYS A 405 -13.70 -10.45 7.48
C CYS A 405 -13.79 -10.39 5.97
N ASP A 406 -13.74 -11.58 5.35
CA ASP A 406 -14.07 -11.73 3.95
C ASP A 406 -15.58 -11.43 3.73
N PRO A 407 -15.93 -10.61 2.72
CA PRO A 407 -17.31 -10.18 2.50
C PRO A 407 -18.24 -11.32 2.08
N GLU A 408 -17.69 -12.44 1.61
CA GLU A 408 -18.41 -13.61 1.11
C GLU A 408 -18.65 -14.62 2.21
N THR A 409 -17.55 -15.08 2.82
CA THR A 409 -17.59 -16.18 3.78
C THR A 409 -17.88 -15.69 5.19
N SER A 410 -17.76 -14.38 5.44
CA SER A 410 -17.77 -13.79 6.78
C SER A 410 -16.69 -14.37 7.71
N GLU A 411 -15.70 -15.09 7.17
CA GLU A 411 -14.54 -15.56 7.91
C GLU A 411 -13.61 -14.40 8.22
N GLY A 412 -13.09 -14.34 9.44
CA GLY A 412 -12.25 -13.23 9.85
C GLY A 412 -10.89 -13.22 9.15
N ILE A 413 -10.36 -12.02 8.92
CA ILE A 413 -9.06 -11.83 8.28
C ILE A 413 -7.95 -11.91 9.33
N GLY A 414 -6.95 -12.75 9.07
CA GLY A 414 -5.79 -12.90 9.95
C GLY A 414 -6.12 -13.76 11.15
N ALA A 415 -5.95 -13.23 12.36
CA ALA A 415 -6.27 -13.92 13.62
C ALA A 415 -7.66 -13.58 14.18
N LEU A 416 -8.51 -12.93 13.37
CA LEU A 416 -9.85 -12.52 13.80
C LEU A 416 -10.83 -13.68 13.69
N GLU A 417 -11.51 -14.01 14.79
CA GLU A 417 -12.60 -14.98 14.84
C GLU A 417 -13.91 -14.27 15.19
N LEU A 418 -14.77 -14.06 14.18
CA LEU A 418 -16.01 -13.30 14.34
C LEU A 418 -17.24 -14.18 14.62
N PHE A 419 -17.20 -15.48 14.29
CA PHE A 419 -18.33 -16.42 14.40
C PHE A 419 -19.62 -15.90 13.72
N GLY A 420 -19.45 -15.19 12.59
CA GLY A 420 -20.52 -14.58 11.81
C GLY A 420 -20.44 -13.05 11.77
N TYR A 421 -20.85 -12.47 10.64
CA TYR A 421 -20.91 -11.01 10.48
C TYR A 421 -22.30 -10.59 10.01
N SER A 422 -23.00 -9.78 10.82
CA SER A 422 -24.27 -9.14 10.43
C SER A 422 -24.03 -7.68 10.05
N LYS A 423 -23.55 -6.90 11.02
CA LYS A 423 -23.22 -5.48 10.89
C LYS A 423 -22.01 -5.12 11.74
N MET A 424 -21.34 -4.02 11.41
CA MET A 424 -20.23 -3.50 12.22
C MET A 424 -20.69 -3.14 13.63
N ASN A 425 -19.91 -3.51 14.65
CA ASN A 425 -20.20 -3.21 16.04
C ASN A 425 -18.90 -3.01 16.85
N GLU A 426 -19.04 -2.55 18.09
CA GLU A 426 -17.92 -2.25 18.98
C GLU A 426 -17.06 -3.49 19.28
N GLU A 427 -17.67 -4.66 19.53
CA GLU A 427 -16.95 -5.91 19.82
C GLU A 427 -16.02 -6.32 18.65
N MET A 428 -16.48 -6.17 17.41
CA MET A 428 -15.68 -6.47 16.22
C MET A 428 -14.49 -5.52 16.09
N ILE A 429 -14.67 -4.24 16.39
CA ILE A 429 -13.60 -3.24 16.38
C ILE A 429 -12.60 -3.53 17.50
N GLU A 430 -13.06 -3.89 18.69
CA GLU A 430 -12.21 -4.31 19.81
C GLU A 430 -11.42 -5.58 19.47
N LYS A 431 -12.06 -6.58 18.85
CA LYS A 431 -11.37 -7.79 18.36
C LYS A 431 -10.26 -7.45 17.37
N TRP A 432 -10.50 -6.53 16.43
CA TRP A 432 -9.46 -6.01 15.54
C TRP A 432 -8.38 -5.26 16.30
N TRP A 433 -8.75 -4.40 17.25
CA TRP A 433 -7.77 -3.69 18.06
C TRP A 433 -6.85 -4.67 18.82
N CYS A 434 -7.41 -5.75 19.38
CA CYS A 434 -6.68 -6.80 20.10
C CYS A 434 -5.81 -7.68 19.19
N ASN A 435 -6.37 -8.19 18.09
CA ASN A 435 -5.80 -9.31 17.33
C ASN A 435 -5.47 -8.98 15.87
N GLY A 436 -5.82 -7.79 15.40
CA GLY A 436 -5.55 -7.35 14.03
C GLY A 436 -4.09 -6.98 13.80
N ASP A 437 -3.72 -6.95 12.53
CA ASP A 437 -2.39 -6.56 12.06
C ASP A 437 -2.45 -5.92 10.65
N ASP A 438 -1.30 -5.83 9.98
CA ASP A 438 -1.17 -5.23 8.66
C ASP A 438 -2.00 -5.92 7.56
N ARG A 439 -2.38 -7.20 7.73
CA ARG A 439 -3.22 -7.93 6.77
C ARG A 439 -4.66 -7.44 6.74
N ASN A 440 -5.12 -6.84 7.86
CA ASN A 440 -6.43 -6.22 7.94
C ASN A 440 -6.47 -4.89 7.20
N ARG A 441 -5.33 -4.24 6.95
CA ARG A 441 -5.30 -2.98 6.22
C ARG A 441 -5.52 -3.23 4.73
N LYS A 442 -6.42 -2.47 4.12
CA LYS A 442 -6.81 -2.63 2.70
C LYS A 442 -6.47 -1.44 1.84
N SER A 443 -6.48 -0.25 2.42
CA SER A 443 -6.07 0.99 1.74
C SER A 443 -5.70 2.05 2.77
N VAL A 444 -4.84 2.99 2.37
CA VAL A 444 -4.47 4.17 3.15
C VAL A 444 -4.54 5.40 2.27
N TRP A 445 -5.17 6.45 2.78
CA TRP A 445 -5.28 7.76 2.15
C TRP A 445 -4.68 8.82 3.06
N VAL A 446 -3.87 9.69 2.48
CA VAL A 446 -3.39 10.93 3.11
C VAL A 446 -3.84 12.08 2.22
N GLN A 447 -4.57 13.01 2.81
CA GLN A 447 -5.19 14.14 2.12
C GLN A 447 -5.91 13.72 0.83
N GLY A 448 -6.74 12.69 0.90
CA GLY A 448 -7.51 12.21 -0.25
C GLY A 448 -6.72 11.40 -1.29
N LYS A 449 -5.39 11.34 -1.22
CA LYS A 449 -4.57 10.56 -2.15
C LYS A 449 -4.31 9.19 -1.55
N SER A 450 -4.58 8.13 -2.32
CA SER A 450 -4.21 6.78 -1.90
C SER A 450 -2.68 6.65 -1.94
N VAL A 451 -2.08 6.39 -0.78
CA VAL A 451 -0.63 6.15 -0.61
C VAL A 451 -0.31 4.66 -0.53
N TRP A 452 -1.33 3.84 -0.24
CA TRP A 452 -1.24 2.39 -0.28
C TRP A 452 -2.57 1.75 -0.61
N ASP A 453 -2.51 0.67 -1.38
CA ASP A 453 -3.62 -0.15 -1.85
C ASP A 453 -3.08 -1.58 -2.01
N GLU A 454 -3.78 -2.54 -1.40
CA GLU A 454 -3.45 -3.97 -1.47
C GLU A 454 -3.31 -4.48 -2.94
N ARG A 455 -3.91 -3.78 -3.91
CA ARG A 455 -3.86 -4.12 -5.34
C ARG A 455 -2.67 -3.54 -6.11
N GLY A 456 -1.71 -2.88 -5.46
CA GLY A 456 -0.58 -2.18 -6.09
C GLY A 456 0.23 -3.01 -7.10
N ASN A 457 0.43 -4.31 -6.84
CA ASN A 457 1.27 -5.16 -7.68
C ASN A 457 0.70 -5.39 -9.09
N VAL A 458 -0.64 -5.45 -9.23
CA VAL A 458 -1.26 -5.61 -10.56
C VAL A 458 -1.19 -4.33 -11.37
N LYS A 459 -1.25 -3.16 -10.71
CA LYS A 459 -1.07 -1.87 -11.40
C LYS A 459 0.32 -1.78 -12.02
N ILE A 460 1.36 -2.18 -11.29
CA ILE A 460 2.74 -2.18 -11.80
C ILE A 460 2.86 -3.12 -13.01
N VAL A 461 2.39 -4.36 -12.88
CA VAL A 461 2.44 -5.34 -13.97
C VAL A 461 1.65 -4.86 -15.19
N LEU A 462 0.46 -4.28 -15.00
CA LEU A 462 -0.32 -3.67 -16.07
C LEU A 462 0.46 -2.57 -16.79
N VAL A 463 1.10 -1.65 -16.06
CA VAL A 463 1.91 -0.56 -16.66
C VAL A 463 3.06 -1.13 -17.48
N VAL A 464 3.79 -2.12 -16.95
CA VAL A 464 4.93 -2.73 -17.65
C VAL A 464 4.47 -3.46 -18.91
N THR A 465 3.42 -4.30 -18.83
CA THR A 465 2.86 -4.99 -20.00
C THR A 465 2.34 -4.01 -21.05
N THR A 466 1.65 -2.95 -20.63
CA THR A 466 1.15 -1.90 -21.54
C THR A 466 2.30 -1.21 -22.26
N THR A 467 3.35 -0.85 -21.51
CA THR A 467 4.55 -0.21 -22.06
C THR A 467 5.24 -1.12 -23.07
N ALA A 468 5.37 -2.41 -22.75
CA ALA A 468 5.96 -3.40 -23.66
C ALA A 468 5.19 -3.54 -24.98
N VAL A 469 3.85 -3.60 -24.93
CA VAL A 469 3.01 -3.70 -26.13
C VAL A 469 3.03 -2.39 -26.94
N VAL A 470 2.92 -1.23 -26.27
CA VAL A 470 2.91 0.08 -26.94
C VAL A 470 4.24 0.36 -27.62
N LEU A 471 5.36 0.22 -26.90
CA LEU A 471 6.69 0.46 -27.46
C LEU A 471 7.04 -0.55 -28.56
N GLY A 472 6.69 -1.84 -28.36
CA GLY A 472 6.87 -2.87 -29.38
C GLY A 472 6.06 -2.59 -30.64
N THR A 473 4.82 -2.14 -30.49
CA THR A 473 3.95 -1.77 -31.62
C THR A 473 4.50 -0.54 -32.35
N ALA A 474 4.89 0.51 -31.62
CA ALA A 474 5.49 1.71 -32.19
C ALA A 474 6.78 1.38 -32.96
N TYR A 475 7.66 0.57 -32.36
CA TYR A 475 8.86 0.06 -33.02
C TYR A 475 8.50 -0.67 -34.32
N SER A 476 7.51 -1.56 -34.27
CA SER A 476 7.12 -2.36 -35.43
C SER A 476 6.64 -1.51 -36.61
N VAL A 477 5.97 -0.39 -36.35
CA VAL A 477 5.53 0.57 -37.37
C VAL A 477 6.72 1.36 -37.92
N VAL A 478 7.58 1.88 -37.04
CA VAL A 478 8.74 2.71 -37.43
C VAL A 478 9.72 1.92 -38.30
N TYR A 479 9.97 0.66 -37.95
CA TYR A 479 10.95 -0.19 -38.62
C TYR A 479 10.33 -1.20 -39.59
N ASN A 480 9.02 -1.11 -39.83
CA ASN A 480 8.26 -2.01 -40.69
C ASN A 480 8.53 -3.51 -40.40
N THR A 481 8.59 -3.86 -39.11
CA THR A 481 8.90 -5.23 -38.66
C THR A 481 7.65 -6.05 -38.33
N TYR A 482 6.45 -5.47 -38.41
CA TYR A 482 5.22 -6.20 -38.20
C TYR A 482 4.86 -7.05 -39.41
N LEU A 483 4.09 -8.10 -39.18
CA LEU A 483 3.54 -8.96 -40.22
C LEU A 483 2.02 -8.96 -40.10
N ASP A 484 1.32 -8.44 -41.10
CA ASP A 484 -0.13 -8.47 -41.17
C ASP A 484 -0.60 -9.92 -41.33
N THR A 485 -1.30 -10.45 -40.32
CA THR A 485 -1.78 -11.84 -40.34
C THR A 485 -3.14 -12.01 -41.01
N SER A 486 -3.80 -10.90 -41.35
CA SER A 486 -5.01 -10.89 -42.16
C SER A 486 -4.72 -10.98 -43.66
N ASP A 487 -3.52 -10.57 -44.09
CA ASP A 487 -3.13 -10.57 -45.51
C ASP A 487 -2.85 -12.00 -46.03
N PRO A 488 -3.65 -12.50 -47.01
CA PRO A 488 -3.43 -13.81 -47.60
C PRO A 488 -2.07 -13.94 -48.30
N ALA A 489 -1.56 -12.86 -48.90
CA ALA A 489 -0.32 -12.88 -49.67
C ALA A 489 0.93 -13.03 -48.77
N LEU A 490 0.86 -12.54 -47.53
CA LEU A 490 2.01 -12.49 -46.62
C LEU A 490 2.06 -13.68 -45.65
N THR A 491 0.93 -14.33 -45.38
CA THR A 491 0.81 -15.27 -44.24
C THR A 491 1.35 -16.68 -44.49
N HIS A 492 1.47 -17.09 -45.75
CA HIS A 492 2.02 -18.40 -46.11
C HIS A 492 3.56 -18.44 -46.12
N ALA A 493 4.20 -17.26 -46.17
CA ALA A 493 5.65 -17.10 -46.17
C ALA A 493 6.25 -17.02 -44.75
N PRO A 494 7.52 -17.42 -44.55
CA PRO A 494 8.25 -17.10 -43.33
C PRO A 494 8.34 -15.58 -43.16
N HIS A 495 8.43 -15.11 -41.91
CA HIS A 495 8.57 -13.68 -41.63
C HIS A 495 9.81 -13.13 -42.38
N PRO A 496 9.76 -11.95 -43.03
CA PRO A 496 10.89 -11.44 -43.83
C PRO A 496 12.20 -11.36 -43.04
N LEU A 497 12.10 -11.06 -41.74
CA LEU A 497 13.23 -10.96 -40.82
C LEU A 497 13.66 -12.29 -40.17
N THR A 498 13.11 -13.45 -40.56
CA THR A 498 13.39 -14.76 -39.92
C THR A 498 14.88 -15.10 -39.91
N ASN A 499 15.63 -14.69 -40.94
CA ASN A 499 17.06 -14.99 -41.08
C ASN A 499 17.97 -14.01 -40.32
N THR A 500 17.46 -12.84 -39.94
CA THR A 500 18.25 -11.76 -39.32
C THR A 500 17.88 -11.50 -37.87
N HIS A 501 16.65 -11.84 -37.47
CA HIS A 501 16.11 -11.57 -36.14
C HIS A 501 15.59 -12.87 -35.52
N TYR A 502 16.22 -13.28 -34.41
CA TYR A 502 15.90 -14.53 -33.72
C TYR A 502 14.41 -14.69 -33.38
N PHE A 503 13.78 -13.65 -32.84
CA PHE A 503 12.38 -13.70 -32.42
C PHE A 503 11.37 -13.59 -33.58
N ALA A 504 11.80 -13.18 -34.77
CA ALA A 504 10.97 -13.21 -35.97
C ALA A 504 10.75 -14.64 -36.49
N ASN A 505 11.60 -15.59 -36.08
CA ASN A 505 11.43 -17.00 -36.42
C ASN A 505 10.34 -17.64 -35.55
N LYS A 506 9.23 -18.08 -36.16
CA LYS A 506 8.11 -18.74 -35.46
C LYS A 506 8.50 -20.06 -34.76
N SER A 507 9.64 -20.65 -35.09
CA SER A 507 10.17 -21.87 -34.47
C SER A 507 11.06 -21.61 -33.26
N ASN A 508 11.19 -20.35 -32.82
CA ASN A 508 11.99 -20.05 -31.64
C ASN A 508 11.39 -20.71 -30.36
N PRO A 509 12.22 -21.10 -29.38
CA PRO A 509 11.79 -21.76 -28.14
C PRO A 509 10.76 -20.97 -27.33
N LEU A 510 10.86 -19.63 -27.28
CA LEU A 510 9.90 -18.78 -26.58
C LEU A 510 8.49 -18.91 -27.19
N ASN A 511 8.39 -19.04 -28.51
CA ASN A 511 7.11 -19.26 -29.16
C ASN A 511 6.61 -20.70 -28.98
N VAL A 512 7.47 -21.69 -29.26
CA VAL A 512 7.09 -23.11 -29.32
C VAL A 512 6.74 -23.68 -27.94
N PHE A 513 7.56 -23.41 -26.92
CA PHE A 513 7.38 -23.99 -25.60
C PHE A 513 6.50 -23.14 -24.69
N PHE A 514 6.55 -21.81 -24.80
CA PHE A 514 5.85 -20.91 -23.89
C PHE A 514 4.60 -20.31 -24.53
N THR A 515 4.75 -19.49 -25.56
CA THR A 515 3.65 -18.67 -26.12
C THR A 515 2.47 -19.52 -26.60
N LYS A 516 2.72 -20.61 -27.35
CA LYS A 516 1.67 -21.53 -27.82
C LYS A 516 1.01 -22.34 -26.71
N LYS A 517 1.66 -22.46 -25.55
CA LYS A 517 1.18 -23.22 -24.38
C LYS A 517 0.91 -22.30 -23.18
N ALA A 518 0.67 -21.01 -23.43
CA ALA A 518 0.69 -19.99 -22.38
C ALA A 518 -0.33 -20.24 -21.27
N TRP A 519 -1.57 -20.62 -21.64
CA TRP A 519 -2.60 -20.93 -20.65
C TRP A 519 -2.30 -22.19 -19.83
N GLY A 520 -1.64 -23.19 -20.43
CA GLY A 520 -1.23 -24.41 -19.74
C GLY A 520 -0.20 -24.13 -18.64
N TRP A 521 0.83 -23.34 -18.95
CA TRP A 521 1.82 -22.89 -17.97
C TRP A 521 1.20 -22.01 -16.88
N THR A 522 0.32 -21.09 -17.28
CA THR A 522 -0.42 -20.21 -16.36
C THR A 522 -1.28 -21.01 -15.38
N THR A 523 -2.01 -21.99 -15.89
CA THR A 523 -2.84 -22.91 -15.09
C THR A 523 -1.98 -23.75 -14.15
N GLY A 524 -0.90 -24.34 -14.65
CA GLY A 524 0.01 -25.16 -13.84
C GLY A 524 0.63 -24.38 -12.68
N LEU A 525 1.12 -23.16 -12.94
CA LEU A 525 1.72 -22.32 -11.89
C LEU A 525 0.69 -21.71 -10.94
N PHE A 526 -0.53 -21.42 -11.40
CA PHE A 526 -1.63 -21.03 -10.53
C PHE A 526 -1.97 -22.15 -9.54
N PHE A 527 -2.21 -23.38 -10.00
CA PHE A 527 -2.53 -24.49 -9.12
C PHE A 527 -1.35 -24.89 -8.23
N PHE A 528 -0.12 -24.83 -8.74
CA PHE A 528 1.06 -25.05 -7.89
C PHE A 528 1.13 -24.01 -6.75
N SER A 529 0.87 -22.73 -7.05
CA SER A 529 0.80 -21.67 -6.05
C SER A 529 -0.35 -21.88 -5.06
N TRP A 530 -1.55 -22.21 -5.54
CA TRP A 530 -2.73 -22.43 -4.70
C TRP A 530 -2.57 -23.64 -3.78
N VAL A 531 -2.12 -24.79 -4.30
CA VAL A 531 -1.90 -26.02 -3.50
C VAL A 531 -0.77 -25.82 -2.50
N SER A 532 0.33 -25.14 -2.88
CA SER A 532 1.46 -24.90 -1.98
C SER A 532 1.21 -23.79 -0.96
N SER A 533 0.21 -22.93 -1.17
CA SER A 533 -0.12 -21.84 -0.24
C SER A 533 -0.73 -22.35 1.06
N PRO A 534 -0.62 -21.61 2.19
CA PRO A 534 -1.28 -21.97 3.43
C PRO A 534 -2.80 -22.11 3.28
N PRO A 535 -3.46 -23.03 4.03
CA PRO A 535 -4.89 -23.31 3.88
C PRO A 535 -5.79 -22.08 3.87
N GLN A 536 -5.46 -21.07 4.68
CA GLN A 536 -6.22 -19.83 4.82
C GLN A 536 -6.27 -18.98 3.53
N THR A 537 -5.37 -19.24 2.58
CA THR A 537 -5.29 -18.51 1.30
C THR A 537 -5.83 -19.32 0.11
N ARG A 538 -6.33 -20.54 0.36
CA ARG A 538 -6.88 -21.47 -0.65
C ARG A 538 -8.37 -21.26 -0.87
N THR A 539 -8.75 -20.07 -1.33
CA THR A 539 -10.17 -19.72 -1.47
C THR A 539 -10.80 -20.26 -2.75
N ALA A 540 -12.09 -20.59 -2.70
CA ALA A 540 -12.88 -21.02 -3.86
C ALA A 540 -12.98 -19.91 -4.91
N ARG A 541 -13.04 -18.64 -4.47
CA ARG A 541 -12.99 -17.47 -5.34
C ARG A 541 -11.83 -17.52 -6.33
N ARG A 542 -10.61 -17.83 -5.88
CA ARG A 542 -9.43 -17.90 -6.77
C ARG A 542 -9.60 -18.95 -7.86
N VAL A 543 -10.20 -20.08 -7.53
CA VAL A 543 -10.53 -21.14 -8.49
C VAL A 543 -11.64 -20.67 -9.45
N LEU A 544 -12.67 -19.96 -8.97
CA LEU A 544 -13.69 -19.36 -9.83
C LEU A 544 -13.11 -18.29 -10.76
N GLN A 545 -12.17 -17.46 -10.29
CA GLN A 545 -11.46 -16.50 -11.13
C GLN A 545 -10.68 -17.21 -12.23
N TRP A 546 -9.98 -18.30 -11.90
CA TRP A 546 -9.31 -19.14 -12.87
C TRP A 546 -10.29 -19.78 -13.87
N LEU A 547 -11.43 -20.31 -13.39
CA LEU A 547 -12.47 -20.89 -14.23
C LEU A 547 -13.05 -19.85 -15.19
N LEU A 548 -13.33 -18.64 -14.71
CA LEU A 548 -13.84 -17.55 -15.54
C LEU A 548 -12.79 -17.09 -16.56
N ALA A 549 -11.53 -16.95 -16.15
CA ALA A 549 -10.44 -16.61 -17.07
C ALA A 549 -10.25 -17.69 -18.16
N THR A 550 -10.37 -18.96 -17.77
CA THR A 550 -10.33 -20.12 -18.69
C THR A 550 -11.53 -20.08 -19.63
N THR A 551 -12.71 -19.77 -19.12
CA THR A 551 -13.94 -19.65 -19.93
C THR A 551 -13.82 -18.50 -20.94
N VAL A 552 -13.27 -17.36 -20.55
CA VAL A 552 -12.99 -16.23 -21.45
C VAL A 552 -12.02 -16.65 -22.55
N TRP A 553 -10.92 -17.31 -22.19
CA TRP A 553 -9.95 -17.82 -23.17
C TRP A 553 -10.58 -18.82 -24.14
N ILE A 554 -11.30 -19.83 -23.64
CA ILE A 554 -11.97 -20.85 -24.46
C ILE A 554 -13.01 -20.19 -25.38
N SER A 555 -13.86 -19.30 -24.85
CA SER A 555 -14.93 -18.65 -25.63
C SER A 555 -14.38 -17.80 -26.77
N LEU A 556 -13.24 -17.15 -26.56
CA LEU A 556 -12.59 -16.33 -27.57
C LEU A 556 -11.85 -17.17 -28.61
N THR A 557 -11.21 -18.27 -28.22
CA THR A 557 -10.20 -18.95 -29.06
C THR A 557 -10.55 -20.36 -29.52
N MET A 558 -11.53 -21.02 -28.88
CA MET A 558 -11.89 -22.41 -29.13
C MET A 558 -13.32 -22.57 -29.67
N TRP A 559 -13.55 -23.73 -30.29
CA TRP A 559 -14.82 -24.16 -30.84
C TRP A 559 -15.63 -24.85 -29.74
N PHE A 560 -16.74 -24.27 -29.30
CA PHE A 560 -17.57 -24.85 -28.23
C PHE A 560 -19.06 -24.96 -28.62
N PHE A 561 -19.60 -23.98 -29.35
CA PHE A 561 -20.96 -23.99 -29.94
C PHE A 561 -20.94 -23.38 -31.36
N GLY A 562 -20.07 -23.90 -32.21
CA GLY A 562 -19.74 -23.28 -33.50
C GLY A 562 -18.41 -22.52 -33.46
N PRO A 563 -18.16 -21.64 -34.45
CA PRO A 563 -16.91 -20.90 -34.59
C PRO A 563 -16.59 -20.07 -33.35
N SER A 564 -15.30 -19.95 -33.03
CA SER A 564 -14.84 -19.13 -31.92
C SER A 564 -15.29 -17.68 -32.10
N LEU A 565 -15.40 -16.91 -31.03
CA LEU A 565 -15.83 -15.51 -31.16
C LEU A 565 -14.86 -14.70 -32.05
N LEU A 566 -13.56 -15.03 -32.02
CA LEU A 566 -12.59 -14.43 -32.93
C LEU A 566 -12.82 -14.84 -34.39
N ASP A 567 -13.11 -16.12 -34.68
CA ASP A 567 -13.44 -16.56 -36.04
C ASP A 567 -14.70 -15.84 -36.58
N ARG A 568 -15.71 -15.64 -35.71
CA ARG A 568 -16.93 -14.88 -36.05
C ARG A 568 -16.65 -13.41 -36.30
N LEU A 569 -15.79 -12.80 -35.49
CA LEU A 569 -15.38 -11.41 -35.64
C LEU A 569 -14.65 -11.19 -36.97
N ILE A 570 -13.75 -12.11 -37.35
CA ILE A 570 -13.03 -12.05 -38.62
C ILE A 570 -14.03 -12.06 -39.77
N VAL A 571 -14.99 -12.99 -39.80
CA VAL A 571 -16.01 -13.04 -40.86
C VAL A 571 -16.92 -11.80 -40.85
N ALA A 572 -17.37 -11.37 -39.67
CA ALA A 572 -18.24 -10.18 -39.53
C ALA A 572 -17.57 -8.87 -39.96
N SER A 573 -16.24 -8.82 -39.91
CA SER A 573 -15.43 -7.68 -40.37
C SER A 573 -14.98 -7.79 -41.83
N GLY A 574 -15.59 -8.69 -42.62
CA GLY A 574 -15.32 -8.86 -44.05
C GLY A 574 -14.33 -9.98 -44.38
N GLY A 575 -13.99 -10.82 -43.39
CA GLY A 575 -13.08 -11.94 -43.58
C GLY A 575 -13.68 -13.06 -44.43
N SER A 576 -12.84 -13.62 -45.30
CA SER A 576 -13.16 -14.71 -46.20
C SER A 576 -12.36 -15.96 -45.84
N CYS A 577 -12.93 -17.14 -46.03
CA CYS A 577 -12.19 -18.39 -45.90
C CYS A 577 -11.30 -18.58 -47.11
N ILE A 578 -9.99 -18.70 -46.90
CA ILE A 578 -9.00 -18.78 -47.97
C ILE A 578 -8.25 -20.10 -47.92
N PHE A 579 -7.97 -20.63 -49.10
CA PHE A 579 -7.26 -21.87 -49.30
C PHE A 579 -6.10 -21.65 -50.28
N HIS A 580 -4.89 -21.97 -49.85
CA HIS A 580 -3.69 -21.80 -50.68
C HIS A 580 -3.42 -23.03 -51.53
N LEU A 581 -3.19 -22.80 -52.82
CA LEU A 581 -2.76 -23.80 -53.78
C LEU A 581 -1.25 -24.04 -53.66
N PRO A 582 -0.75 -25.22 -54.06
CA PRO A 582 0.70 -25.48 -54.13
C PRO A 582 1.47 -24.51 -55.03
N SER A 583 0.79 -23.84 -55.98
CA SER A 583 1.36 -22.81 -56.85
C SER A 583 1.68 -21.49 -56.12
N GLY A 584 1.14 -21.28 -54.92
CA GLY A 584 1.21 -20.01 -54.19
C GLY A 584 -0.04 -19.13 -54.35
N ASP A 585 -0.88 -19.42 -55.34
CA ASP A 585 -2.19 -18.78 -55.51
C ASP A 585 -3.15 -19.20 -54.39
N TYR A 586 -4.29 -18.50 -54.28
CA TYR A 586 -5.30 -18.85 -53.28
C TYR A 586 -6.72 -18.68 -53.79
N LEU A 587 -7.62 -19.50 -53.23
CA LEU A 587 -9.04 -19.54 -53.55
C LEU A 587 -9.86 -19.10 -52.35
N THR A 588 -11.02 -18.53 -52.61
CA THR A 588 -11.99 -18.19 -51.58
C THR A 588 -13.02 -19.30 -51.48
N LEU A 589 -13.15 -19.89 -50.30
CA LEU A 589 -14.13 -20.93 -49.98
C LEU A 589 -15.28 -20.33 -49.14
N PRO A 590 -16.43 -21.03 -49.07
CA PRO A 590 -17.46 -20.76 -48.07
C PRO A 590 -16.88 -20.73 -46.64
N ALA A 591 -17.39 -19.82 -45.80
CA ALA A 591 -16.83 -19.57 -44.47
C ALA A 591 -16.86 -20.80 -43.53
N ASP A 592 -17.87 -21.65 -43.70
CA ASP A 592 -18.05 -22.93 -43.02
C ASP A 592 -16.90 -23.91 -43.24
N ALA A 593 -16.23 -23.86 -44.40
CA ALA A 593 -15.05 -24.68 -44.66
C ALA A 593 -13.90 -24.38 -43.67
N CYS A 594 -13.69 -23.12 -43.30
CA CYS A 594 -12.68 -22.73 -42.31
C CYS A 594 -13.09 -23.01 -40.87
N PHE A 595 -14.39 -22.98 -40.61
CA PHE A 595 -14.97 -23.23 -39.31
C PHE A 595 -14.78 -24.68 -38.86
N THR A 596 -14.93 -25.64 -39.78
CA THR A 596 -14.74 -27.08 -39.47
C THR A 596 -13.31 -27.43 -39.06
N LYS A 597 -12.32 -26.58 -39.40
CA LYS A 597 -10.88 -26.83 -39.21
C LYS A 597 -10.45 -28.21 -39.74
N ALA A 598 -11.14 -28.72 -40.76
CA ALA A 598 -10.83 -29.97 -41.42
C ALA A 598 -9.82 -29.73 -42.56
N LEU A 599 -8.93 -30.69 -42.78
CA LEU A 599 -8.11 -30.71 -43.99
C LEU A 599 -9.03 -30.88 -45.20
N VAL A 600 -8.87 -29.99 -46.17
CA VAL A 600 -9.60 -30.04 -47.44
C VAL A 600 -8.64 -30.56 -48.50
N SER A 601 -9.11 -31.51 -49.30
CA SER A 601 -8.43 -31.99 -50.50
C SER A 601 -9.40 -32.21 -51.65
N PRO A 602 -8.89 -32.30 -52.90
CA PRO A 602 -9.71 -32.65 -54.06
C PRO A 602 -10.48 -33.96 -53.88
N SER A 603 -9.90 -34.94 -53.16
CA SER A 603 -10.56 -36.24 -52.91
C SER A 603 -11.63 -36.19 -51.81
N SER A 604 -11.43 -35.38 -50.75
CA SER A 604 -12.36 -35.29 -49.62
C SER A 604 -13.52 -34.33 -49.86
N ASN A 605 -13.34 -33.34 -50.72
CA ASN A 605 -14.32 -32.28 -50.98
C ASN A 605 -14.45 -31.97 -52.48
N PRO A 606 -14.83 -32.95 -53.32
CA PRO A 606 -14.82 -32.81 -54.77
C PRO A 606 -15.70 -31.67 -55.28
N GLU A 607 -16.77 -31.33 -54.57
CA GLU A 607 -17.68 -30.23 -54.92
C GLU A 607 -17.06 -28.83 -54.76
N LEU A 608 -16.05 -28.66 -53.89
CA LEU A 608 -15.34 -27.38 -53.74
C LEU A 608 -14.34 -27.12 -54.87
N PHE A 609 -13.99 -28.16 -55.65
CA PHE A 609 -12.97 -28.11 -56.69
C PHE A 609 -13.51 -28.44 -58.09
N SER A 610 -14.80 -28.78 -58.22
CA SER A 610 -15.45 -29.17 -59.47
C SER A 610 -15.45 -28.03 -60.50
N GLU A 611 -15.60 -26.77 -60.07
CA GLU A 611 -15.51 -25.58 -60.94
C GLU A 611 -14.08 -25.22 -61.36
N LEU A 612 -13.06 -25.70 -60.62
CA LEU A 612 -11.64 -25.43 -60.87
C LEU A 612 -10.90 -26.58 -61.57
N ALA A 613 -11.61 -27.65 -61.93
CA ALA A 613 -11.03 -28.87 -62.49
C ALA A 613 -10.28 -28.65 -63.81
N ALA A 614 -10.60 -27.59 -64.57
CA ALA A 614 -9.91 -27.25 -65.82
C ALA A 614 -8.51 -26.64 -65.61
N ASP A 615 -8.32 -25.82 -64.56
CA ASP A 615 -7.05 -25.12 -64.29
C ASP A 615 -6.11 -25.90 -63.35
N LEU A 616 -6.65 -26.86 -62.58
CA LEU A 616 -5.89 -27.70 -61.64
C LEU A 616 -5.38 -29.01 -62.26
N ALA A 617 -5.66 -29.27 -63.55
CA ALA A 617 -5.27 -30.49 -64.27
C ALA A 617 -3.77 -30.91 -64.17
N PRO A 618 -2.79 -30.01 -63.97
CA PRO A 618 -1.39 -30.40 -63.77
C PRO A 618 -1.05 -30.91 -62.35
N LEU A 619 -1.92 -30.71 -61.35
CA LEU A 619 -1.67 -31.03 -59.94
C LEU A 619 -2.17 -32.45 -59.61
N SER A 620 -1.52 -33.47 -60.17
CA SER A 620 -1.89 -34.89 -60.06
C SER A 620 -1.68 -35.56 -58.68
N LEU A 621 -1.52 -34.79 -57.60
CA LEU A 621 -1.36 -35.29 -56.23
C LEU A 621 -2.58 -34.93 -55.36
N ASP A 622 -3.03 -35.85 -54.52
CA ASP A 622 -4.04 -35.56 -53.48
C ASP A 622 -3.39 -34.84 -52.29
N TRP A 623 -3.14 -33.54 -52.47
CA TRP A 623 -2.58 -32.68 -51.44
C TRP A 623 -3.66 -32.22 -50.46
N LYS A 624 -3.28 -32.09 -49.18
CA LYS A 624 -4.16 -31.71 -48.08
C LYS A 624 -3.69 -30.39 -47.49
N ALA A 625 -4.57 -29.40 -47.43
CA ALA A 625 -4.28 -28.14 -46.75
C ALA A 625 -5.46 -27.72 -45.86
N LEU A 626 -5.15 -26.94 -44.83
CA LEU A 626 -6.15 -26.42 -43.91
C LEU A 626 -6.54 -25.00 -44.37
N PRO A 627 -7.81 -24.76 -44.77
CA PRO A 627 -8.24 -23.41 -45.12
C PRO A 627 -8.25 -22.51 -43.88
N ARG A 628 -8.01 -21.21 -44.05
CA ARG A 628 -7.93 -20.22 -42.96
C ARG A 628 -8.69 -18.95 -43.28
N LEU A 629 -9.31 -18.36 -42.26
CA LEU A 629 -9.97 -17.05 -42.38
C LEU A 629 -8.92 -15.94 -42.53
N ARG A 630 -9.14 -15.04 -43.49
CA ARG A 630 -8.24 -13.93 -43.86
C ARG A 630 -9.04 -12.72 -44.36
N ARG A 631 -8.40 -11.57 -44.61
CA ARG A 631 -8.99 -10.30 -45.12
C ARG A 631 -9.99 -9.58 -44.20
N GLY A 632 -10.24 -10.09 -42.99
CA GLY A 632 -11.00 -9.42 -41.93
C GLY A 632 -10.10 -9.01 -40.77
N HIS A 633 -10.69 -8.44 -39.73
CA HIS A 633 -9.96 -8.02 -38.53
C HIS A 633 -9.54 -9.23 -37.66
N ASP A 634 -8.29 -9.69 -37.82
CA ASP A 634 -7.70 -10.83 -37.11
C ASP A 634 -7.04 -10.42 -35.79
N VAL A 635 -7.83 -10.36 -34.71
CA VAL A 635 -7.33 -10.04 -33.36
C VAL A 635 -6.14 -10.93 -32.99
N SER A 636 -5.07 -10.32 -32.48
CA SER A 636 -3.91 -11.09 -32.00
C SER A 636 -4.27 -11.93 -30.76
N GLY A 637 -4.56 -13.22 -30.99
CA GLY A 637 -4.82 -14.19 -29.93
C GLY A 637 -3.65 -14.37 -28.95
N HIS A 638 -2.41 -14.19 -29.43
CA HIS A 638 -1.22 -14.24 -28.57
C HIS A 638 -1.16 -13.05 -27.60
N ILE A 639 -1.31 -11.81 -28.10
CA ILE A 639 -1.31 -10.62 -27.23
C ILE A 639 -2.47 -10.67 -26.24
N PHE A 640 -3.65 -11.11 -26.68
CA PHE A 640 -4.79 -11.37 -25.82
C PHE A 640 -4.44 -12.32 -24.67
N LEU A 641 -3.98 -13.54 -24.99
CA LEU A 641 -3.76 -14.58 -24.00
C LEU A 641 -2.60 -14.24 -23.05
N LEU A 642 -1.52 -13.66 -23.57
CA LEU A 642 -0.37 -13.25 -22.77
C LEU A 642 -0.75 -12.10 -21.81
N THR A 643 -1.55 -11.13 -22.27
CA THR A 643 -2.04 -10.03 -21.41
C THR A 643 -2.94 -10.57 -20.30
N LEU A 644 -3.92 -11.41 -20.63
CA LEU A 644 -4.81 -12.06 -19.66
C LEU A 644 -4.00 -12.87 -18.63
N SER A 645 -3.07 -13.70 -19.11
CA SER A 645 -2.24 -14.57 -18.26
C SER A 645 -1.34 -13.77 -17.32
N THR A 646 -0.72 -12.70 -17.83
CA THR A 646 0.16 -11.82 -17.05
C THR A 646 -0.57 -11.16 -15.89
N LEU A 647 -1.72 -10.54 -16.18
CA LEU A 647 -2.52 -9.85 -15.18
C LEU A 647 -3.15 -10.83 -14.18
N PHE A 648 -3.62 -11.98 -14.66
CA PHE A 648 -4.16 -13.04 -13.82
C PHE A 648 -3.12 -13.54 -12.82
N LEU A 649 -1.91 -13.92 -13.26
CA LEU A 649 -0.87 -14.40 -12.33
C LEU A 649 -0.44 -13.32 -11.33
N ALA A 650 -0.34 -12.05 -11.77
CA ALA A 650 -0.02 -10.94 -10.88
C ALA A 650 -1.09 -10.73 -9.79
N ASP A 651 -2.36 -10.92 -10.12
CA ASP A 651 -3.48 -10.91 -9.18
C ASP A 651 -3.39 -12.08 -8.19
N GLN A 652 -3.10 -13.28 -8.69
CA GLN A 652 -3.02 -14.50 -7.89
C GLN A 652 -1.80 -14.58 -6.96
N LEU A 653 -0.79 -13.72 -7.14
CA LEU A 653 0.33 -13.56 -6.22
C LEU A 653 -0.03 -12.78 -4.95
N ARG A 654 -1.10 -11.96 -4.97
CA ARG A 654 -1.43 -11.05 -3.86
C ARG A 654 -1.61 -11.74 -2.50
N PRO A 655 -2.42 -12.83 -2.36
CA PRO A 655 -2.65 -13.46 -1.06
C PRO A 655 -1.38 -14.04 -0.44
N SER A 656 -0.41 -14.41 -1.29
CA SER A 656 0.88 -14.91 -0.85
C SER A 656 1.82 -13.80 -0.39
N LEU A 657 1.81 -12.65 -1.07
CA LEU A 657 2.65 -11.50 -0.72
C LEU A 657 2.23 -10.80 0.58
N SER A 658 0.99 -11.02 1.03
CA SER A 658 0.50 -10.59 2.34
C SER A 658 0.90 -11.51 3.51
N LEU A 659 1.57 -12.63 3.25
CA LEU A 659 2.02 -13.54 4.31
C LEU A 659 3.38 -13.11 4.89
N PRO A 660 3.60 -13.24 6.20
CA PRO A 660 4.85 -12.85 6.85
C PRO A 660 6.02 -13.79 6.50
N ALA A 661 5.73 -15.05 6.17
CA ALA A 661 6.71 -16.05 5.75
C ALA A 661 6.08 -17.09 4.83
N TRP A 662 6.92 -17.79 4.05
CA TRP A 662 6.49 -18.80 3.08
C TRP A 662 7.15 -20.15 3.35
N PRO A 663 6.39 -21.26 3.31
CA PRO A 663 6.98 -22.60 3.21
C PRO A 663 7.92 -22.69 2.01
N LEU A 664 9.00 -23.48 2.10
CA LEU A 664 10.02 -23.58 1.05
C LEU A 664 9.41 -23.94 -0.32
N ILE A 665 8.46 -24.88 -0.35
CA ILE A 665 7.76 -25.26 -1.58
C ILE A 665 6.92 -24.12 -2.18
N HIS A 666 6.34 -23.27 -1.33
CA HIS A 666 5.59 -22.11 -1.77
C HIS A 666 6.52 -21.02 -2.32
N LYS A 667 7.74 -20.86 -1.77
CA LYS A 667 8.76 -19.96 -2.34
C LYS A 667 9.07 -20.29 -3.80
N PHE A 668 9.22 -21.58 -4.12
CA PHE A 668 9.43 -22.01 -5.51
C PHE A 668 8.22 -21.68 -6.39
N ALA A 669 7.00 -21.81 -5.88
CA ALA A 669 5.80 -21.41 -6.62
C ALA A 669 5.78 -19.90 -6.91
N LEU A 670 6.17 -19.06 -5.94
CA LEU A 670 6.23 -17.61 -6.11
C LEU A 670 7.31 -17.19 -7.12
N ILE A 671 8.52 -17.76 -7.01
CA ILE A 671 9.60 -17.53 -7.98
C ILE A 671 9.15 -17.95 -9.38
N GLY A 672 8.53 -19.13 -9.51
CA GLY A 672 8.00 -19.62 -10.78
C GLY A 672 6.96 -18.67 -11.39
N ASN A 673 6.04 -18.14 -10.58
CA ASN A 673 5.04 -17.18 -11.02
C ASN A 673 5.68 -15.86 -11.50
N VAL A 674 6.65 -15.32 -10.76
CA VAL A 674 7.36 -14.08 -11.16
C VAL A 674 8.15 -14.29 -12.46
N LEU A 675 8.85 -15.41 -12.60
CA LEU A 675 9.57 -15.76 -13.83
C LEU A 675 8.62 -15.93 -15.02
N LEU A 676 7.47 -16.59 -14.81
CA LEU A 676 6.50 -16.78 -15.88
C LEU A 676 5.87 -15.45 -16.32
N ILE A 677 5.56 -14.55 -15.39
CA ILE A 677 5.11 -13.19 -15.70
C ILE A 677 6.16 -12.45 -16.54
N ALA A 678 7.44 -12.53 -16.19
CA ALA A 678 8.51 -11.92 -16.98
C ALA A 678 8.60 -12.53 -18.40
N ILE A 679 8.43 -13.85 -18.52
CA ILE A 679 8.37 -14.55 -19.83
C ILE A 679 7.16 -14.05 -20.64
N TRP A 680 6.00 -13.84 -20.03
CA TRP A 680 4.82 -13.31 -20.73
C TRP A 680 4.98 -11.87 -21.19
N ILE A 681 5.63 -11.02 -20.39
CA ILE A 681 5.96 -9.64 -20.78
C ILE A 681 6.93 -9.66 -21.97
N LEU A 682 7.98 -10.49 -21.92
CA LEU A 682 8.92 -10.65 -23.02
C LEU A 682 8.23 -11.17 -24.29
N ALA A 683 7.42 -12.22 -24.18
CA ALA A 683 6.66 -12.77 -25.30
C ALA A 683 5.68 -11.75 -25.90
N SER A 684 5.07 -10.90 -25.06
CA SER A 684 4.20 -9.81 -25.52
C SER A 684 5.00 -8.75 -26.28
N ALA A 685 6.18 -8.37 -25.77
CA ALA A 685 7.07 -7.42 -26.44
C ALA A 685 7.53 -7.95 -27.80
N THR A 686 8.02 -9.20 -27.86
CA THR A 686 8.50 -9.80 -29.12
C THR A 686 7.36 -9.99 -30.12
N THR A 687 6.17 -10.37 -29.64
CA THR A 687 4.98 -10.48 -30.50
C THR A 687 4.60 -9.10 -31.05
N ALA A 688 4.60 -8.07 -30.21
CA ALA A 688 4.31 -6.69 -30.61
C ALA A 688 5.33 -6.13 -31.61
N VAL A 689 6.58 -6.57 -31.57
CA VAL A 689 7.61 -6.16 -32.53
C VAL A 689 7.48 -6.87 -33.88
N TYR A 690 7.30 -8.20 -33.89
CA TYR A 690 7.49 -9.00 -35.12
C TYR A 690 6.21 -9.56 -35.76
N PHE A 691 5.08 -9.60 -35.06
CA PHE A 691 3.90 -10.30 -35.56
C PHE A 691 2.64 -9.46 -35.37
N HIS A 692 1.64 -9.69 -36.22
CA HIS A 692 0.37 -8.98 -36.23
C HIS A 692 0.46 -7.51 -36.64
N SER A 693 -0.59 -6.96 -37.22
CA SER A 693 -0.68 -5.53 -37.49
C SER A 693 -0.88 -4.73 -36.20
N PRO A 694 -0.65 -3.40 -36.20
CA PRO A 694 -0.86 -2.56 -35.03
C PRO A 694 -2.29 -2.66 -34.45
N LEU A 695 -3.31 -2.71 -35.31
CA LEU A 695 -4.70 -2.78 -34.88
C LEU A 695 -5.03 -4.16 -34.26
N GLU A 696 -4.49 -5.24 -34.83
CA GLU A 696 -4.62 -6.60 -34.30
C GLU A 696 -4.00 -6.72 -32.90
N LYS A 697 -2.86 -6.05 -32.64
CA LYS A 697 -2.20 -5.98 -31.33
C LYS A 697 -3.03 -5.21 -30.31
N VAL A 698 -3.51 -4.01 -30.69
CA VAL A 698 -4.30 -3.15 -29.79
C VAL A 698 -5.58 -3.85 -29.36
N THR A 699 -6.31 -4.43 -30.32
CA THR A 699 -7.55 -5.16 -30.02
C THR A 699 -7.30 -6.42 -29.19
N GLY A 700 -6.22 -7.16 -29.48
CA GLY A 700 -5.79 -8.29 -28.64
C GLY A 700 -5.50 -7.88 -27.20
N TYR A 701 -4.75 -6.79 -27.00
CA TYR A 701 -4.42 -6.26 -25.68
C TYR A 701 -5.69 -5.81 -24.92
N LEU A 702 -6.57 -5.04 -25.57
CA LEU A 702 -7.82 -4.57 -24.96
C LEU A 702 -8.73 -5.73 -24.54
N LEU A 703 -8.84 -6.78 -25.37
CA LEU A 703 -9.57 -7.99 -25.02
C LEU A 703 -8.91 -8.74 -23.87
N GLY A 704 -7.57 -8.73 -23.77
CA GLY A 704 -6.83 -9.34 -22.66
C GLY A 704 -7.09 -8.62 -21.33
N VAL A 705 -7.03 -7.28 -21.35
CA VAL A 705 -7.37 -6.44 -20.18
C VAL A 705 -8.84 -6.63 -19.80
N THR A 706 -9.76 -6.59 -20.77
CA THR A 706 -11.19 -6.77 -20.53
C THR A 706 -11.48 -8.16 -19.97
N GLY A 707 -10.86 -9.20 -20.53
CA GLY A 707 -10.94 -10.56 -20.03
C GLY A 707 -10.48 -10.67 -18.59
N PHE A 708 -9.38 -9.99 -18.23
CA PHE A 708 -8.92 -9.91 -16.85
C PHE A 708 -9.93 -9.17 -15.96
N LEU A 709 -10.48 -8.03 -16.39
CA LEU A 709 -11.49 -7.29 -15.62
C LEU A 709 -12.73 -8.14 -15.34
N LEU A 710 -13.15 -9.00 -16.27
CA LEU A 710 -14.25 -9.96 -16.04
C LEU A 710 -13.93 -10.92 -14.90
N THR A 711 -12.68 -11.38 -14.76
CA THR A 711 -12.27 -12.22 -13.61
C THR A 711 -12.45 -11.50 -12.26
N GLN A 712 -12.44 -10.17 -12.27
CA GLN A 712 -12.62 -9.37 -11.06
C GLN A 712 -14.11 -9.20 -10.70
N LEU A 713 -15.03 -9.53 -11.61
CA LEU A 713 -16.48 -9.54 -11.38
C LEU A 713 -16.96 -10.80 -10.65
N VAL A 714 -16.13 -11.84 -10.52
CA VAL A 714 -16.45 -13.01 -9.68
C VAL A 714 -16.86 -12.46 -8.33
N PRO A 715 -18.17 -12.52 -8.00
CA PRO A 715 -18.68 -11.80 -6.86
C PRO A 715 -17.96 -12.29 -5.64
N GLY A 716 -17.88 -11.35 -4.70
CA GLY A 716 -17.99 -11.75 -3.34
C GLY A 716 -19.20 -12.69 -3.20
N SER A 717 -19.11 -14.02 -3.02
CA SER A 717 -20.28 -14.90 -3.00
C SER A 717 -21.34 -14.31 -2.07
N SER A 718 -22.36 -13.74 -2.70
CA SER A 718 -23.49 -13.09 -2.07
C SER A 718 -24.61 -14.08 -2.27
N THR A 719 -24.73 -15.02 -1.33
CA THR A 719 -25.92 -15.84 -1.26
C THR A 719 -27.09 -14.91 -0.96
N THR A 720 -27.89 -14.65 -1.98
CA THR A 720 -29.26 -14.17 -1.85
C THR A 720 -29.99 -15.11 -0.89
N LEU A 721 -30.29 -14.61 0.31
CA LEU A 721 -31.09 -15.32 1.32
C LEU A 721 -32.37 -15.84 0.67
N THR A 722 -32.60 -17.14 0.75
CA THR A 722 -33.87 -17.75 0.35
C THR A 722 -34.97 -17.29 1.31
N ASP A 723 -36.24 -17.30 0.88
CA ASP A 723 -37.35 -16.84 1.71
C ASP A 723 -37.57 -17.70 2.99
N GLU A 724 -36.88 -18.84 3.13
CA GLU A 724 -36.80 -19.58 4.39
C GLU A 724 -35.94 -18.88 5.45
N ASP A 725 -34.86 -18.19 5.07
CA ASP A 725 -33.99 -17.48 6.02
C ASP A 725 -34.67 -16.22 6.58
N LYS A 726 -35.55 -15.58 5.79
CA LYS A 726 -36.37 -14.45 6.28
C LYS A 726 -37.38 -14.86 7.36
N LYS A 727 -37.86 -16.11 7.33
CA LYS A 727 -38.82 -16.60 8.34
C LYS A 727 -38.15 -16.93 9.68
N ARG A 728 -36.87 -17.30 9.71
CA ARG A 728 -36.12 -17.51 10.97
C ARG A 728 -35.69 -16.21 11.66
N ALA A 729 -35.55 -15.12 10.92
CA ALA A 729 -35.17 -13.81 11.47
C ALA A 729 -36.32 -13.04 12.14
N HIS A 730 -37.54 -13.58 12.20
CA HIS A 730 -38.69 -12.97 12.89
C HIS A 730 -39.15 -13.75 14.12
N SER A 731 -38.43 -14.80 14.53
CA SER A 731 -38.76 -15.59 15.72
C SER A 731 -37.72 -15.53 16.84
N HIS A 732 -36.74 -14.62 16.79
CA HIS A 732 -35.78 -14.41 17.88
C HIS A 732 -35.48 -12.93 18.12
#